data_AF-A0A9X3XDT4-F1
#
_entry.id   AF-A0A9X3XDT4-F1
#
_cell.length_a   1.000
_cell.length_b   1.000
_cell.length_c   1.000
_cell.angle_alpha   90.00
_cell.angle_beta   90.00
_cell.angle_gamma   90.00
#
_symmetry.space_group_name_H-M   'P 1'
#
loop_
_entity.id
_entity.type
_entity.pdbx_description
1 polymer ?
#
loop_
_entity_poly.entity_id
_entity_poly.type
_entity_poly.pdbx_seq_one_letter_code
_entity_poly.pdbx_strand_id
1 'polypeptide(L)'
;MAAALEALAAQRVADRDFCVRTLPRVSRTFALSILSLPEGLSDSLCAAYLLCRIVDSIEDANPIAPETRVSLFDAFDALMRGEAGSLSEFEARFTDEAIGMSEADRALCKGAGAVFRVYRALPAADQEAIRPWVLEMSRGMREYAGRADAEGKTRIRDVADLERYCYFVAGTVGELLTALFERAVPTASEEVRKAAWSRATRFGLGLQMVNVLKDVAEDLDRGACFLPEDVLARHGVRRDALLSPEARAGGLAAVSEVCTIARGHLDAAVEYTLCWPGREGAEVRAFCAVPLALAIATLREVERGEDTLVRGREPKIDKRLVAEVLAGARRAAESDSALTALFARAAEARPSAPAGGTGRVAMPLLRARRPPVPPERRASMTVIRGGAGAKKSSGNDASRNDARTREGRVLVTGGAGHLGQNLVRRLVAEGKEVRVLVRGARGAAALAGLPVEVVTCDVRDADALGAATRGVTEVYHAAAMVAEGDERAFFETNVLGTRVLLDACREAGVRRVVVTSSLDAVRYDDTRGAPIDEATPLDPFSAHSPHARTKALAEHECLKAVADGLDVVVVAPTTLVGPFDDRPSAIGRALVDHANGRLRAFARGALLLTSTRDAVEAHLAAMRNGRKGQKYVVATELVSIDDLLSFFEEASARRRPPFAVPALLARTSLAQKLAAARMLGGERPPGAPAPASSPRRADTSKAERELGFVPTCVRSAIYDAYADFFRRALVPEGPASRGAHVARP
;
A
#
# COMPACT_ATOMS: atom_id res chain seq x y z
N MET A 1 36.20 -18.02 5.34
CA MET A 1 35.39 -17.72 6.54
C MET A 1 34.55 -16.46 6.36
N ALA A 2 35.14 -15.29 6.08
CA ALA A 2 34.39 -14.04 5.84
C ALA A 2 33.32 -14.16 4.73
N ALA A 3 33.68 -14.67 3.54
CA ALA A 3 32.73 -14.87 2.44
C ALA A 3 31.57 -15.84 2.79
N ALA A 4 31.82 -16.84 3.65
CA ALA A 4 30.78 -17.76 4.10
C ALA A 4 29.82 -17.09 5.11
N LEU A 5 30.34 -16.21 5.97
CA LEU A 5 29.52 -15.41 6.88
C LEU A 5 28.68 -14.37 6.13
N GLU A 6 29.24 -13.74 5.09
CA GLU A 6 28.50 -12.83 4.21
C GLU A 6 27.39 -13.55 3.43
N ALA A 7 27.68 -14.74 2.88
CA ALA A 7 26.67 -15.56 2.21
C ALA A 7 25.54 -15.98 3.16
N LEU A 8 25.88 -16.36 4.40
CA LEU A 8 24.88 -16.71 5.42
C LEU A 8 24.04 -15.50 5.82
N ALA A 9 24.64 -14.31 5.95
CA ALA A 9 23.92 -13.08 6.23
C ALA A 9 22.98 -12.69 5.09
N ALA A 10 23.44 -12.78 3.84
CA ALA A 10 22.61 -12.54 2.65
C ALA A 10 21.43 -13.52 2.56
N GLN A 11 21.67 -14.80 2.86
CA GLN A 11 20.63 -15.83 2.90
C GLN A 11 19.57 -15.52 3.96
N ARG A 12 19.98 -15.11 5.18
CA ARG A 12 19.05 -14.73 6.25
C ARG A 12 18.15 -13.56 5.85
N VAL A 13 18.70 -12.56 5.18
CA VAL A 13 17.92 -11.43 4.66
C VAL A 13 16.93 -11.91 3.60
N ALA A 14 17.37 -12.72 2.65
CA ALA A 14 16.51 -13.26 1.61
C ALA A 14 15.36 -14.12 2.16
N ASP A 15 15.64 -14.95 3.16
CA ASP A 15 14.63 -15.81 3.81
C ASP A 15 13.59 -14.97 4.58
N ARG A 16 14.04 -13.93 5.30
CA ARG A 16 13.14 -12.99 5.98
C ARG A 16 12.27 -12.22 4.99
N ASP A 17 12.85 -11.73 3.90
CA ASP A 17 12.13 -11.02 2.84
C ASP A 17 11.12 -11.92 2.13
N PHE A 18 11.43 -13.21 1.97
CA PHE A 18 10.45 -14.19 1.50
C PHE A 18 9.26 -14.26 2.45
N CYS A 19 9.49 -14.44 3.75
CA CYS A 19 8.41 -14.55 4.74
C CYS A 19 7.52 -13.30 4.77
N VAL A 20 8.11 -12.11 4.84
CA VAL A 20 7.38 -10.84 4.90
C VAL A 20 6.57 -10.58 3.63
N ARG A 21 7.08 -10.98 2.44
CA ARG A 21 6.34 -10.82 1.17
C ARG A 21 5.25 -11.88 0.96
N THR A 22 5.47 -13.08 1.48
CA THR A 22 4.51 -14.18 1.36
C THR A 22 3.31 -13.95 2.28
N LEU A 23 3.52 -13.40 3.49
CA LEU A 23 2.47 -13.22 4.49
C LEU A 23 1.22 -12.47 3.97
N PRO A 24 1.29 -11.29 3.31
CA PRO A 24 0.11 -10.62 2.75
C PRO A 24 -0.58 -11.36 1.60
N ARG A 25 0.14 -12.28 0.93
CA ARG A 25 -0.41 -13.06 -0.20
C ARG A 25 -1.28 -14.21 0.30
N VAL A 26 -0.90 -14.82 1.43
CA VAL A 26 -1.64 -15.92 2.06
C VAL A 26 -2.59 -15.44 3.16
N SER A 27 -2.47 -14.19 3.63
CA SER A 27 -3.38 -13.63 4.64
C SER A 27 -3.41 -12.11 4.67
N ARG A 28 -4.45 -11.50 4.09
CA ARG A 28 -4.56 -10.03 4.01
C ARG A 28 -4.82 -9.39 5.38
N THR A 29 -5.69 -10.00 6.18
CA THR A 29 -6.13 -9.44 7.48
C THR A 29 -5.04 -9.59 8.55
N PHE A 30 -4.48 -10.80 8.70
CA PHE A 30 -3.44 -11.03 9.72
C PHE A 30 -2.11 -10.38 9.33
N ALA A 31 -1.77 -10.26 8.05
CA ALA A 31 -0.54 -9.56 7.65
C ALA A 31 -0.51 -8.12 8.15
N LEU A 32 -1.65 -7.41 8.09
CA LEU A 32 -1.74 -6.05 8.61
C LEU A 32 -1.47 -6.02 10.12
N SER A 33 -2.05 -6.93 10.91
CA SER A 33 -1.82 -6.97 12.36
C SER A 33 -0.41 -7.41 12.74
N ILE A 34 0.16 -8.41 12.05
CA ILE A 34 1.49 -8.95 12.34
C ILE A 34 2.57 -7.90 12.02
N LEU A 35 2.56 -7.35 10.81
CA LEU A 35 3.57 -6.39 10.33
C LEU A 35 3.51 -5.03 11.05
N SER A 36 2.47 -4.83 11.87
CA SER A 36 2.27 -3.65 12.69
C SER A 36 2.99 -3.70 14.04
N LEU A 37 3.43 -4.88 14.46
CA LEU A 37 4.08 -5.13 15.75
C LEU A 37 5.56 -4.71 15.71
N PRO A 38 6.22 -4.55 16.88
CA PRO A 38 7.64 -4.29 16.92
C PRO A 38 8.47 -5.39 16.28
N GLU A 39 9.67 -5.00 15.85
CA GLU A 39 10.72 -5.91 15.40
C GLU A 39 11.04 -6.92 16.51
N GLY A 40 11.19 -8.19 16.15
CA GLY A 40 11.21 -9.32 17.10
C GLY A 40 9.87 -10.03 17.17
N LEU A 41 8.86 -9.44 17.82
CA LEU A 41 7.53 -10.06 17.93
C LEU A 41 6.86 -10.25 16.56
N SER A 42 6.98 -9.26 15.67
CA SER A 42 6.51 -9.37 14.28
C SER A 42 7.18 -10.53 13.54
N ASP A 43 8.48 -10.76 13.76
CA ASP A 43 9.24 -11.81 13.05
C ASP A 43 8.84 -13.20 13.56
N SER A 44 8.72 -13.36 14.88
CA SER A 44 8.28 -14.61 15.51
C SER A 44 6.84 -14.96 15.09
N LEU A 45 5.93 -14.00 15.09
CA LEU A 45 4.55 -14.21 14.62
C LEU A 45 4.44 -14.44 13.11
N CYS A 46 5.26 -13.76 12.31
CA CYS A 46 5.31 -14.02 10.86
C CYS A 46 5.74 -15.45 10.58
N ALA A 47 6.82 -15.93 11.22
CA ALA A 47 7.29 -17.30 11.05
C ALA A 47 6.24 -18.31 11.56
N ALA A 48 5.68 -18.09 12.75
CA ALA A 48 4.64 -18.95 13.30
C ALA A 48 3.41 -19.04 12.39
N TYR A 49 2.91 -17.89 11.88
CA TYR A 49 1.77 -17.86 10.97
C TYR A 49 2.04 -18.66 9.69
N LEU A 50 3.21 -18.48 9.09
CA LEU A 50 3.56 -19.18 7.85
C LEU A 50 3.77 -20.68 8.06
N LEU A 51 4.32 -21.10 9.20
CA LEU A 51 4.37 -22.51 9.59
C LEU A 51 2.97 -23.09 9.70
N CYS A 52 2.07 -22.41 10.42
CA CYS A 52 0.67 -22.83 10.50
C CYS A 52 0.03 -22.92 9.11
N ARG A 53 0.23 -21.91 8.25
CA ARG A 53 -0.34 -21.90 6.90
C ARG A 53 0.21 -23.00 6.00
N ILE A 54 1.45 -23.47 6.21
CA ILE A 54 2.00 -24.64 5.50
C ILE A 54 1.25 -25.91 5.91
N VAL A 55 0.97 -26.10 7.21
CA VAL A 55 0.21 -27.26 7.69
C VAL A 55 -1.22 -27.27 7.13
N ASP A 56 -1.89 -26.11 7.19
CA ASP A 56 -3.22 -25.87 6.59
C ASP A 56 -3.23 -26.17 5.09
N SER A 57 -2.18 -25.75 4.38
CA SER A 57 -1.98 -26.05 2.96
C SER A 57 -1.80 -27.54 2.65
N ILE A 58 -1.22 -28.33 3.58
CA ILE A 58 -1.10 -29.79 3.45
C ILE A 58 -2.47 -30.45 3.65
N GLU A 59 -3.28 -29.96 4.59
CA GLU A 59 -4.66 -30.42 4.81
C GLU A 59 -5.53 -30.17 3.57
N ASP A 60 -5.49 -28.95 3.04
CA ASP A 60 -6.34 -28.47 1.93
C ASP A 60 -5.93 -28.98 0.54
N ALA A 61 -4.72 -29.54 0.38
CA ALA A 61 -4.24 -30.01 -0.92
C ALA A 61 -5.17 -31.11 -1.49
N ASN A 62 -5.72 -30.88 -2.69
CA ASN A 62 -6.68 -31.81 -3.32
C ASN A 62 -6.76 -31.69 -4.86
N PRO A 63 -6.43 -32.74 -5.64
CA PRO A 63 -6.22 -34.12 -5.23
C PRO A 63 -4.76 -34.42 -4.97
N ILE A 64 -4.51 -34.98 -3.78
CA ILE A 64 -3.31 -35.73 -3.45
C ILE A 64 -3.74 -37.04 -2.80
N ALA A 65 -2.96 -38.11 -3.01
CA ALA A 65 -3.25 -39.40 -2.37
C ALA A 65 -3.16 -39.27 -0.84
N PRO A 66 -4.03 -39.95 -0.06
CA PRO A 66 -3.99 -39.91 1.40
C PRO A 66 -2.61 -40.24 1.98
N GLU A 67 -1.89 -41.20 1.39
CA GLU A 67 -0.55 -41.62 1.80
C GLU A 67 0.47 -40.50 1.57
N THR A 68 0.36 -39.77 0.44
CA THR A 68 1.20 -38.60 0.14
C THR A 68 0.95 -37.48 1.15
N ARG A 69 -0.33 -37.22 1.49
CA ARG A 69 -0.69 -36.22 2.52
C ARG A 69 -0.10 -36.57 3.88
N VAL A 70 -0.23 -37.82 4.30
CA VAL A 70 0.36 -38.32 5.55
C VAL A 70 1.89 -38.15 5.55
N SER A 71 2.55 -38.49 4.44
CA SER A 71 4.00 -38.32 4.30
C SER A 71 4.44 -36.86 4.40
N LEU A 72 3.64 -35.91 3.88
CA LEU A 72 3.89 -34.47 4.03
C LEU A 72 3.79 -34.01 5.48
N PHE A 73 2.78 -34.47 6.23
CA PHE A 73 2.67 -34.20 7.67
C PHE A 73 3.87 -34.77 8.44
N ASP A 74 4.23 -36.04 8.20
CA ASP A 74 5.37 -36.69 8.88
C ASP A 74 6.68 -35.92 8.62
N ALA A 75 6.89 -35.49 7.38
CA ALA A 75 8.07 -34.70 7.01
C ALA A 75 8.09 -33.31 7.66
N PHE A 76 6.95 -32.61 7.68
CA PHE A 76 6.82 -31.31 8.32
C PHE A 76 7.12 -31.41 9.82
N ASP A 77 6.53 -32.41 10.48
CA ASP A 77 6.70 -32.70 11.89
C ASP A 77 8.16 -32.99 12.26
N ALA A 78 8.86 -33.82 11.46
CA ALA A 78 10.28 -34.11 11.65
C ALA A 78 11.14 -32.83 11.54
N LEU A 79 10.86 -31.98 10.55
CA LEU A 79 11.55 -30.69 10.39
C LEU A 79 11.31 -29.73 11.56
N MET A 80 10.10 -29.73 12.13
CA MET A 80 9.73 -28.94 13.31
C MET A 80 10.41 -29.45 14.59
N ARG A 81 10.59 -30.76 14.74
CA ARG A 81 11.33 -31.37 15.85
C ARG A 81 12.84 -31.15 15.73
N GLY A 82 13.33 -30.77 14.55
CA GLY A 82 14.76 -30.58 14.29
C GLY A 82 15.47 -31.89 13.98
N GLU A 83 14.73 -32.92 13.57
CA GLU A 83 15.28 -34.19 13.11
C GLU A 83 16.00 -34.01 11.77
N ALA A 84 16.87 -34.97 11.42
CA ALA A 84 17.60 -34.95 10.15
C ALA A 84 16.60 -35.06 8.98
N GLY A 85 16.42 -33.96 8.25
CA GLY A 85 15.55 -33.90 7.09
C GLY A 85 15.95 -32.74 6.19
N SER A 86 15.92 -32.96 4.87
CA SER A 86 16.27 -31.93 3.90
C SER A 86 15.09 -31.01 3.63
N LEU A 87 15.31 -29.69 3.78
CA LEU A 87 14.31 -28.67 3.42
C LEU A 87 13.99 -28.72 1.92
N SER A 88 14.98 -28.98 1.07
CA SER A 88 14.76 -29.05 -0.38
C SER A 88 13.98 -30.31 -0.77
N GLU A 89 14.14 -31.42 -0.05
CA GLU A 89 13.32 -32.62 -0.28
C GLU A 89 11.88 -32.38 0.16
N PHE A 90 11.66 -31.66 1.27
CA PHE A 90 10.31 -31.27 1.69
C PHE A 90 9.64 -30.36 0.66
N GLU A 91 10.34 -29.33 0.17
CA GLU A 91 9.85 -28.44 -0.89
C GLU A 91 9.53 -29.21 -2.18
N ALA A 92 10.37 -30.18 -2.55
CA ALA A 92 10.20 -30.99 -3.77
C ALA A 92 8.99 -31.94 -3.71
N ARG A 93 8.47 -32.26 -2.52
CA ARG A 93 7.24 -33.06 -2.37
C ARG A 93 5.99 -32.30 -2.82
N PHE A 94 6.04 -30.96 -2.92
CA PHE A 94 4.95 -30.15 -3.47
C PHE A 94 5.09 -30.03 -5.00
N THR A 95 4.59 -31.04 -5.72
CA THR A 95 4.59 -31.05 -7.19
C THR A 95 3.54 -30.09 -7.77
N ASP A 96 3.64 -29.76 -9.07
CA ASP A 96 2.67 -28.89 -9.73
C ASP A 96 1.27 -29.52 -9.88
N GLU A 97 1.16 -30.82 -9.62
CA GLU A 97 -0.06 -31.63 -9.65
C GLU A 97 -0.92 -31.49 -8.39
N ALA A 98 -0.48 -30.73 -7.37
CA ALA A 98 -1.33 -30.29 -6.26
C ALA A 98 -2.38 -29.28 -6.77
N ILE A 99 -3.37 -29.78 -7.53
CA ILE A 99 -4.58 -29.05 -7.92
C ILE A 99 -5.30 -28.63 -6.61
N GLY A 100 -6.11 -27.58 -6.65
CA GLY A 100 -6.90 -27.10 -5.49
C GLY A 100 -6.22 -26.06 -4.59
N MET A 101 -4.89 -26.01 -4.53
CA MET A 101 -4.18 -24.97 -3.77
C MET A 101 -4.19 -23.62 -4.51
N SER A 102 -4.29 -22.51 -3.75
CA SER A 102 -4.09 -21.18 -4.32
C SER A 102 -2.63 -21.01 -4.81
N GLU A 103 -2.40 -20.13 -5.79
CA GLU A 103 -1.05 -19.83 -6.27
C GLU A 103 -0.13 -19.35 -5.14
N ALA A 104 -0.69 -18.60 -4.17
CA ALA A 104 0.05 -18.09 -3.02
C ALA A 104 0.46 -19.22 -2.05
N ASP A 105 -0.44 -20.15 -1.77
CA ASP A 105 -0.17 -21.29 -0.89
C ASP A 105 0.84 -22.25 -1.53
N ARG A 106 0.73 -22.47 -2.84
CA ARG A 106 1.72 -23.25 -3.60
C ARG A 106 3.12 -22.62 -3.53
N ALA A 107 3.20 -21.29 -3.71
CA ALA A 107 4.46 -20.56 -3.61
C ALA A 107 5.04 -20.61 -2.18
N LEU A 108 4.18 -20.57 -1.16
CA LEU A 108 4.59 -20.74 0.24
C LEU A 108 5.19 -22.13 0.47
N CYS A 109 4.50 -23.19 0.08
CA CYS A 109 4.97 -24.56 0.28
C CYS A 109 6.28 -24.86 -0.49
N LYS A 110 6.41 -24.38 -1.73
CA LYS A 110 7.65 -24.51 -2.51
C LYS A 110 8.82 -23.68 -1.96
N GLY A 111 8.54 -22.68 -1.11
CA GLY A 111 9.54 -21.87 -0.41
C GLY A 111 9.58 -22.12 1.10
N ALA A 112 9.02 -23.24 1.58
CA ALA A 112 8.90 -23.53 3.01
C ALA A 112 10.25 -23.56 3.73
N GLY A 113 11.34 -23.89 3.03
CA GLY A 113 12.69 -23.89 3.56
C GLY A 113 13.13 -22.52 4.08
N ALA A 114 12.70 -21.43 3.44
CA ALA A 114 12.95 -20.08 3.94
C ALA A 114 12.25 -19.85 5.29
N VAL A 115 10.99 -20.30 5.43
CA VAL A 115 10.21 -20.19 6.66
C VAL A 115 10.88 -20.97 7.80
N PHE A 116 11.27 -22.22 7.54
CA PHE A 116 11.99 -23.04 8.52
C PHE A 116 13.34 -22.43 8.93
N ARG A 117 14.09 -21.82 8.00
CA ARG A 117 15.35 -21.14 8.31
C ARG A 117 15.14 -19.89 9.16
N VAL A 118 14.12 -19.09 8.88
CA VAL A 118 13.73 -17.95 9.72
C VAL A 118 13.34 -18.44 11.12
N TYR A 119 12.47 -19.43 11.22
CA TYR A 119 12.05 -20.03 12.50
C TYR A 119 13.25 -20.54 13.32
N ARG A 120 14.17 -21.28 12.70
CA ARG A 120 15.39 -21.80 13.36
C ARG A 120 16.36 -20.69 13.78
N ALA A 121 16.25 -19.51 13.20
CA ALA A 121 17.05 -18.33 13.56
C ALA A 121 16.42 -17.48 14.68
N LEU A 122 15.16 -17.74 15.06
CA LEU A 122 14.51 -17.04 16.17
C LEU A 122 15.19 -17.37 17.51
N PRO A 123 15.02 -16.53 18.55
CA PRO A 123 15.43 -16.87 19.91
C PRO A 123 14.90 -18.24 20.35
N ALA A 124 15.71 -19.03 21.06
CA ALA A 124 15.34 -20.39 21.46
C ALA A 124 13.98 -20.44 22.20
N ALA A 125 13.74 -19.48 23.08
CA ALA A 125 12.49 -19.41 23.83
C ALA A 125 11.26 -19.01 22.98
N ASP A 126 11.45 -18.35 21.84
CA ASP A 126 10.37 -18.14 20.86
C ASP A 126 10.10 -19.43 20.08
N GLN A 127 11.15 -20.20 19.76
CA GLN A 127 10.99 -21.53 19.16
C GLN A 127 10.24 -22.48 20.10
N GLU A 128 10.55 -22.46 21.40
CA GLU A 128 9.86 -23.23 22.44
C GLU A 128 8.39 -22.79 22.60
N ALA A 129 8.09 -21.50 22.43
CA ALA A 129 6.73 -20.99 22.44
C ALA A 129 5.92 -21.40 21.20
N ILE A 130 6.56 -21.57 20.03
CA ILE A 130 5.88 -21.88 18.75
C ILE A 130 5.72 -23.38 18.55
N ARG A 131 6.78 -24.16 18.77
CA ARG A 131 6.89 -25.57 18.35
C ARG A 131 5.76 -26.47 18.84
N PRO A 132 5.39 -26.48 20.14
CA PRO A 132 4.41 -27.44 20.66
C PRO A 132 3.05 -27.27 19.99
N TRP A 133 2.63 -26.03 19.78
CA TRP A 133 1.32 -25.70 19.23
C TRP A 133 1.23 -25.94 17.72
N VAL A 134 2.30 -25.67 16.98
CA VAL A 134 2.36 -26.02 15.54
C VAL A 134 2.33 -27.54 15.35
N LEU A 135 3.01 -28.31 16.21
CA LEU A 135 2.98 -29.77 16.16
C LEU A 135 1.61 -30.33 16.57
N GLU A 136 0.96 -29.76 17.60
CA GLU A 136 -0.38 -30.17 18.01
C GLU A 136 -1.42 -29.89 16.92
N MET A 137 -1.33 -28.73 16.26
CA MET A 137 -2.14 -28.39 15.10
C MET A 137 -1.93 -29.38 13.95
N SER A 138 -0.67 -29.66 13.59
CA SER A 138 -0.31 -30.64 12.55
C SER A 138 -0.88 -32.02 12.83
N ARG A 139 -0.74 -32.50 14.07
CA ARG A 139 -1.31 -33.77 14.52
C ARG A 139 -2.83 -33.80 14.37
N GLY A 140 -3.51 -32.73 14.77
CA GLY A 140 -4.96 -32.61 14.67
C GLY A 140 -5.47 -32.58 13.23
N MET A 141 -4.86 -31.75 12.38
CA MET A 141 -5.20 -31.67 10.95
C MET A 141 -4.95 -33.01 10.25
N ARG A 142 -3.88 -33.73 10.59
CA ARG A 142 -3.66 -35.11 10.14
C ARG A 142 -4.77 -36.06 10.58
N GLU A 143 -5.20 -35.97 11.83
CA GLU A 143 -6.29 -36.79 12.37
C GLU A 143 -7.59 -36.58 11.57
N TYR A 144 -7.97 -35.33 11.31
CA TYR A 144 -9.20 -35.00 10.57
C TYR A 144 -9.08 -35.29 9.08
N ALA A 145 -7.92 -35.06 8.46
CA ALA A 145 -7.67 -35.45 7.07
C ALA A 145 -7.80 -36.98 6.86
N GLY A 146 -7.50 -37.79 7.88
CA GLY A 146 -7.68 -39.24 7.87
C GLY A 146 -9.12 -39.70 8.07
N ARG A 147 -10.03 -38.82 8.50
CA ARG A 147 -11.48 -39.11 8.67
C ARG A 147 -12.30 -38.82 7.42
N ALA A 148 -11.66 -38.34 6.35
CA ALA A 148 -12.31 -38.09 5.07
C ALA A 148 -13.05 -39.36 4.60
N ASP A 149 -14.30 -39.20 4.17
CA ASP A 149 -15.08 -40.32 3.65
C ASP A 149 -14.54 -40.85 2.31
N ALA A 150 -15.19 -41.86 1.71
CA ALA A 150 -14.78 -42.44 0.43
C ALA A 150 -14.74 -41.42 -0.74
N GLU A 151 -15.34 -40.23 -0.57
CA GLU A 151 -15.33 -39.12 -1.52
C GLU A 151 -14.29 -38.04 -1.14
N GLY A 152 -13.47 -38.29 -0.11
CA GLY A 152 -12.44 -37.38 0.38
C GLY A 152 -12.97 -36.26 1.28
N LYS A 153 -14.19 -36.38 1.82
CA LYS A 153 -14.87 -35.26 2.51
C LYS A 153 -14.85 -35.42 4.03
N THR A 154 -14.34 -34.41 4.73
CA THR A 154 -14.40 -34.32 6.19
C THR A 154 -15.84 -34.13 6.67
N ARG A 155 -16.22 -34.86 7.72
CA ARG A 155 -17.55 -34.79 8.34
C ARG A 155 -17.44 -34.46 9.82
N ILE A 156 -18.26 -33.52 10.26
CA ILE A 156 -18.36 -33.11 11.66
C ILE A 156 -19.64 -33.69 12.23
N ARG A 157 -19.51 -34.58 13.22
CA ARG A 157 -20.64 -35.36 13.74
C ARG A 157 -21.56 -34.53 14.63
N ASP A 158 -20.95 -33.84 15.57
CA ASP A 158 -21.63 -33.07 16.60
C ASP A 158 -20.87 -31.78 16.94
N VAL A 159 -21.47 -30.97 17.81
CA VAL A 159 -20.87 -29.71 18.28
C VAL A 159 -19.52 -29.94 18.97
N ALA A 160 -19.35 -31.04 19.72
CA ALA A 160 -18.09 -31.33 20.39
C ALA A 160 -16.98 -31.70 19.37
N ASP A 161 -17.34 -32.39 18.30
CA ASP A 161 -16.45 -32.68 17.17
C ASP A 161 -16.08 -31.39 16.41
N LEU A 162 -17.02 -30.44 16.27
CA LEU A 162 -16.75 -29.11 15.71
C LEU A 162 -15.76 -28.32 16.58
N GLU A 163 -16.01 -28.26 17.90
CA GLU A 163 -15.12 -27.58 18.85
C GLU A 163 -13.73 -28.22 18.85
N ARG A 164 -13.63 -29.55 18.76
CA ARG A 164 -12.36 -30.27 18.66
C ARG A 164 -11.64 -30.00 17.34
N TYR A 165 -12.35 -29.94 16.22
CA TYR A 165 -11.76 -29.51 14.94
C TYR A 165 -11.24 -28.07 15.05
N CYS A 166 -12.08 -27.14 15.52
CA CYS A 166 -11.72 -25.73 15.72
C CYS A 166 -10.56 -25.55 16.71
N TYR A 167 -10.46 -26.41 17.73
CA TYR A 167 -9.32 -26.45 18.63
C TYR A 167 -8.02 -26.69 17.88
N PHE A 168 -7.95 -27.74 17.07
CA PHE A 168 -6.70 -28.05 16.36
C PHE A 168 -6.30 -26.97 15.37
N VAL A 169 -7.24 -26.46 14.57
CA VAL A 169 -6.92 -25.53 13.49
C VAL A 169 -6.75 -24.07 13.94
N ALA A 170 -7.31 -23.69 15.10
CA ALA A 170 -7.26 -22.31 15.57
C ALA A 170 -7.13 -22.14 17.09
N GLY A 171 -7.68 -23.05 17.90
CA GLY A 171 -7.49 -23.03 19.36
C GLY A 171 -6.02 -23.11 19.77
N THR A 172 -5.27 -24.02 19.15
CA THR A 172 -3.80 -24.15 19.26
C THR A 172 -3.09 -22.85 18.87
N VAL A 173 -3.60 -22.12 17.87
CA VAL A 173 -3.06 -20.80 17.48
C VAL A 173 -3.31 -19.77 18.59
N GLY A 174 -4.46 -19.81 19.26
CA GLY A 174 -4.70 -18.96 20.43
C GLY A 174 -3.71 -19.20 21.57
N GLU A 175 -3.35 -20.46 21.82
CA GLU A 175 -2.35 -20.86 22.82
C GLU A 175 -0.93 -20.48 22.39
N LEU A 176 -0.59 -20.64 21.10
CA LEU A 176 0.65 -20.16 20.50
C LEU A 176 0.82 -18.65 20.67
N LEU A 177 -0.20 -17.88 20.31
CA LEU A 177 -0.21 -16.43 20.47
C LEU A 177 0.03 -16.04 21.92
N THR A 178 -0.65 -16.71 22.85
CA THR A 178 -0.53 -16.44 24.29
C THR A 178 0.90 -16.70 24.80
N ALA A 179 1.53 -17.80 24.38
CA ALA A 179 2.91 -18.11 24.71
C ALA A 179 3.90 -17.04 24.23
N LEU A 180 3.68 -16.47 23.04
CA LEU A 180 4.50 -15.36 22.52
C LEU A 180 4.19 -14.02 23.20
N PHE A 181 2.92 -13.73 23.50
CA PHE A 181 2.51 -12.48 24.13
C PHE A 181 2.97 -12.36 25.58
N GLU A 182 2.98 -13.47 26.32
CA GLU A 182 3.52 -13.49 27.68
C GLU A 182 4.99 -13.04 27.71
N ARG A 183 5.74 -13.39 26.67
CA ARG A 183 7.14 -12.98 26.49
C ARG A 183 7.28 -11.54 26.02
N ALA A 184 6.37 -11.09 25.17
CA ALA A 184 6.34 -9.71 24.68
C ALA A 184 5.92 -8.71 25.77
N VAL A 185 5.14 -9.14 26.76
CA VAL A 185 4.66 -8.31 27.87
C VAL A 185 5.19 -8.86 29.20
N PRO A 186 6.50 -8.75 29.48
CA PRO A 186 7.12 -9.33 30.66
C PRO A 186 6.58 -8.73 31.98
N THR A 187 5.97 -7.54 31.90
CA THR A 187 5.34 -6.82 33.02
C THR A 187 3.96 -7.35 33.40
N ALA A 188 3.35 -8.25 32.61
CA ALA A 188 2.06 -8.85 32.94
C ALA A 188 2.13 -9.64 34.26
N SER A 189 1.15 -9.46 35.15
CA SER A 189 1.09 -10.19 36.42
C SER A 189 0.73 -11.67 36.21
N GLU A 190 0.94 -12.50 37.23
CA GLU A 190 0.56 -13.91 37.18
C GLU A 190 -0.95 -14.10 36.98
N GLU A 191 -1.78 -13.24 37.57
CA GLU A 191 -3.23 -13.24 37.38
C GLU A 191 -3.62 -12.94 35.94
N VAL A 192 -2.95 -11.97 35.30
CA VAL A 192 -3.17 -11.63 33.88
C VAL A 192 -2.79 -12.81 32.99
N ARG A 193 -1.63 -13.43 33.22
CA ARG A 193 -1.19 -14.60 32.46
C ARG A 193 -2.16 -15.76 32.61
N LYS A 194 -2.60 -16.05 33.84
CA LYS A 194 -3.60 -17.09 34.11
C LYS A 194 -4.93 -16.78 33.42
N ALA A 195 -5.38 -15.53 33.45
CA ALA A 195 -6.59 -15.10 32.77
C ALA A 195 -6.49 -15.25 31.25
N ALA A 196 -5.36 -14.86 30.65
CA ALA A 196 -5.10 -15.01 29.22
C ALA A 196 -5.08 -16.49 28.81
N TRP A 197 -4.29 -17.33 29.50
CA TRP A 197 -4.21 -18.77 29.23
C TRP A 197 -5.56 -19.49 29.35
N SER A 198 -6.38 -19.14 30.35
CA SER A 198 -7.71 -19.74 30.51
C SER A 198 -8.70 -19.45 29.36
N ARG A 199 -8.39 -18.46 28.50
CA ARG A 199 -9.24 -18.02 27.39
C ARG A 199 -8.56 -18.17 26.02
N ALA A 200 -7.26 -18.49 25.98
CA ALA A 200 -6.44 -18.57 24.79
C ALA A 200 -7.09 -19.45 23.71
N THR A 201 -7.51 -20.66 24.09
CA THR A 201 -8.20 -21.60 23.21
C THR A 201 -9.47 -20.99 22.62
N ARG A 202 -10.31 -20.37 23.46
CA ARG A 202 -11.59 -19.78 23.06
C ARG A 202 -11.41 -18.58 22.12
N PHE A 203 -10.31 -17.83 22.25
CA PHE A 203 -9.95 -16.78 21.31
C PHE A 203 -9.81 -17.34 19.89
N GLY A 204 -9.08 -18.44 19.73
CA GLY A 204 -8.93 -19.15 18.46
C GLY A 204 -10.24 -19.74 17.92
N LEU A 205 -10.97 -20.47 18.77
CA LEU A 205 -12.26 -21.08 18.40
C LEU A 205 -13.26 -20.06 17.86
N GLY A 206 -13.38 -18.90 18.53
CA GLY A 206 -14.32 -17.86 18.13
C GLY A 206 -14.05 -17.35 16.71
N LEU A 207 -12.78 -17.12 16.37
CA LEU A 207 -12.41 -16.67 15.02
C LEU A 207 -12.68 -17.74 13.96
N GLN A 208 -12.37 -19.01 14.25
CA GLN A 208 -12.55 -20.10 13.29
C GLN A 208 -14.00 -20.48 13.08
N MET A 209 -14.81 -20.51 14.13
CA MET A 209 -16.23 -20.81 14.00
C MET A 209 -16.94 -19.78 13.12
N VAL A 210 -16.55 -18.50 13.17
CA VAL A 210 -17.10 -17.49 12.26
C VAL A 210 -16.71 -17.76 10.80
N ASN A 211 -15.48 -18.24 10.54
CA ASN A 211 -15.09 -18.66 9.18
C ASN A 211 -15.92 -19.87 8.72
N VAL A 212 -16.04 -20.90 9.56
CA VAL A 212 -16.90 -22.08 9.28
C VAL A 212 -18.34 -21.66 8.94
N LEU A 213 -18.89 -20.67 9.66
CA LEU A 213 -20.27 -20.23 9.46
C LEU A 213 -20.46 -19.34 8.24
N LYS A 214 -19.48 -18.51 7.88
CA LYS A 214 -19.57 -17.60 6.73
C LYS A 214 -19.31 -18.35 5.40
N ASP A 215 -18.43 -19.36 5.43
CA ASP A 215 -17.91 -20.04 4.23
C ASP A 215 -18.70 -21.32 3.86
N VAL A 216 -19.76 -21.67 4.61
CA VAL A 216 -20.55 -22.91 4.43
C VAL A 216 -20.90 -23.20 2.96
N ALA A 217 -21.35 -22.20 2.20
CA ALA A 217 -21.74 -22.39 0.80
C ALA A 217 -20.53 -22.69 -0.10
N GLU A 218 -19.40 -22.01 0.13
CA GLU A 218 -18.16 -22.22 -0.61
C GLU A 218 -17.52 -23.57 -0.26
N ASP A 219 -17.53 -23.94 1.02
CA ASP A 219 -17.03 -25.24 1.49
C ASP A 219 -17.81 -26.39 0.84
N LEU A 220 -19.14 -26.27 0.75
CA LEU A 220 -19.99 -27.25 0.08
C LEU A 220 -19.69 -27.37 -1.42
N ASP A 221 -19.41 -26.26 -2.10
CA ASP A 221 -18.99 -26.26 -3.51
C ASP A 221 -17.64 -26.97 -3.70
N ARG A 222 -16.76 -26.93 -2.69
CA ARG A 222 -15.48 -27.68 -2.65
C ARG A 222 -15.63 -29.11 -2.13
N GLY A 223 -16.83 -29.51 -1.72
CA GLY A 223 -17.13 -30.84 -1.20
C GLY A 223 -16.90 -31.02 0.30
N ALA A 224 -16.60 -29.98 1.06
CA ALA A 224 -16.51 -30.00 2.53
C ALA A 224 -17.82 -29.54 3.19
N CYS A 225 -18.03 -29.84 4.48
CA CYS A 225 -19.09 -29.23 5.29
C CYS A 225 -18.74 -29.37 6.75
N PHE A 226 -18.48 -28.24 7.41
CA PHE A 226 -18.09 -28.22 8.81
C PHE A 226 -19.25 -27.96 9.77
N LEU A 227 -20.48 -27.75 9.27
CA LEU A 227 -21.67 -27.74 10.12
C LEU A 227 -21.94 -29.14 10.70
N PRO A 228 -22.25 -29.27 12.00
CA PRO A 228 -22.48 -30.57 12.62
C PRO A 228 -23.69 -31.30 12.05
N GLU A 229 -23.53 -32.59 11.75
CA GLU A 229 -24.60 -33.43 11.20
C GLU A 229 -25.79 -33.57 12.16
N ASP A 230 -25.55 -33.64 13.47
CA ASP A 230 -26.61 -33.72 14.48
C ASP A 230 -27.45 -32.42 14.56
N VAL A 231 -26.81 -31.25 14.43
CA VAL A 231 -27.47 -29.94 14.37
C VAL A 231 -28.33 -29.88 13.11
N LEU A 232 -27.77 -30.23 11.95
CA LEU A 232 -28.51 -30.27 10.68
C LEU A 232 -29.73 -31.21 10.78
N ALA A 233 -29.56 -32.40 11.37
CA ALA A 233 -30.62 -33.36 11.57
C ALA A 233 -31.73 -32.86 12.50
N ARG A 234 -31.39 -32.17 13.61
CA ARG A 234 -32.37 -31.53 14.52
C ARG A 234 -33.26 -30.52 13.80
N HIS A 235 -32.72 -29.82 12.79
CA HIS A 235 -33.45 -28.86 11.97
C HIS A 235 -34.02 -29.45 10.67
N GLY A 236 -34.00 -30.79 10.53
CA GLY A 236 -34.60 -31.50 9.40
C GLY A 236 -33.88 -31.29 8.06
N VAL A 237 -32.60 -30.91 8.09
CA VAL A 237 -31.81 -30.63 6.89
C VAL A 237 -30.79 -31.73 6.65
N ARG A 238 -30.74 -32.22 5.42
CA ARG A 238 -29.65 -33.09 4.95
C ARG A 238 -28.56 -32.23 4.32
N ARG A 239 -27.30 -32.60 4.56
CA ARG A 239 -26.11 -31.89 4.03
C ARG A 239 -26.15 -31.67 2.52
N ASP A 240 -26.48 -32.71 1.75
CA ASP A 240 -26.57 -32.68 0.28
C ASP A 240 -27.65 -31.73 -0.24
N ALA A 241 -28.66 -31.44 0.59
CA ALA A 241 -29.75 -30.52 0.29
C ALA A 241 -29.56 -29.13 0.94
N LEU A 242 -28.49 -28.87 1.70
CA LEU A 242 -28.35 -27.68 2.55
C LEU A 242 -28.43 -26.34 1.80
N LEU A 243 -28.04 -26.31 0.52
CA LEU A 243 -28.14 -25.13 -0.36
C LEU A 243 -29.41 -25.10 -1.21
N SER A 244 -30.35 -26.04 -1.00
CA SER A 244 -31.63 -26.04 -1.70
C SER A 244 -32.57 -24.98 -1.13
N PRO A 245 -33.46 -24.38 -1.95
CA PRO A 245 -34.45 -23.42 -1.46
C PRO A 245 -35.34 -23.99 -0.34
N GLU A 246 -35.68 -25.28 -0.41
CA GLU A 246 -36.55 -25.97 0.53
C GLU A 246 -35.88 -26.18 1.90
N ALA A 247 -34.58 -26.42 1.91
CA ALA A 247 -33.79 -26.61 3.13
C ALA A 247 -33.37 -25.30 3.80
N ARG A 248 -33.49 -24.15 3.11
CA ARG A 248 -32.94 -22.86 3.56
C ARG A 248 -33.39 -22.46 4.96
N ALA A 249 -34.67 -22.61 5.28
CA ALA A 249 -35.20 -22.22 6.59
C ALA A 249 -34.58 -23.05 7.72
N GLY A 250 -34.54 -24.39 7.57
CA GLY A 250 -33.90 -25.28 8.54
C GLY A 250 -32.38 -25.08 8.58
N GLY A 251 -31.75 -24.77 7.44
CA GLY A 251 -30.32 -24.52 7.35
C GLY A 251 -29.92 -23.25 8.10
N LEU A 252 -30.69 -22.16 7.96
CA LEU A 252 -30.48 -20.94 8.73
C LEU A 252 -30.71 -21.15 10.23
N ALA A 253 -31.68 -21.99 10.61
CA ALA A 253 -31.90 -22.36 12.02
C ALA A 253 -30.70 -23.14 12.60
N ALA A 254 -30.15 -24.10 11.84
CA ALA A 254 -28.93 -24.82 12.20
C ALA A 254 -27.72 -23.87 12.32
N VAL A 255 -27.53 -22.97 11.36
CA VAL A 255 -26.48 -21.95 11.42
C VAL A 255 -26.65 -21.06 12.65
N SER A 256 -27.87 -20.65 12.99
CA SER A 256 -28.15 -19.81 14.16
C SER A 256 -27.81 -20.50 15.48
N GLU A 257 -28.00 -21.83 15.58
CA GLU A 257 -27.60 -22.61 16.76
C GLU A 257 -26.08 -22.55 16.95
N VAL A 258 -25.31 -22.77 15.87
CA VAL A 258 -23.84 -22.69 15.91
C VAL A 258 -23.35 -21.24 16.10
N CYS A 259 -24.06 -20.23 15.59
CA CYS A 259 -23.76 -18.81 15.86
C CYS A 259 -23.81 -18.48 17.35
N THR A 260 -24.73 -19.09 18.10
CA THR A 260 -24.84 -18.89 19.56
C THR A 260 -23.58 -19.38 20.28
N ILE A 261 -23.03 -20.52 19.85
CA ILE A 261 -21.80 -21.09 20.39
C ILE A 261 -20.61 -20.19 20.02
N ALA A 262 -20.50 -19.81 18.75
CA ALA A 262 -19.47 -18.90 18.25
C ALA A 262 -19.44 -17.59 19.03
N ARG A 263 -20.61 -16.99 19.32
CA ARG A 263 -20.73 -15.77 20.14
C ARG A 263 -20.13 -15.97 21.53
N GLY A 264 -20.44 -17.08 22.21
CA GLY A 264 -19.87 -17.37 23.52
C GLY A 264 -18.33 -17.46 23.49
N HIS A 265 -17.73 -17.91 22.40
CA HIS A 265 -16.27 -17.87 22.22
C HIS A 265 -15.75 -16.46 21.92
N LEU A 266 -16.44 -15.67 21.11
CA LEU A 266 -16.07 -14.27 20.84
C LEU A 266 -16.16 -13.40 22.11
N ASP A 267 -17.12 -13.64 22.99
CA ASP A 267 -17.20 -12.95 24.29
C ASP A 267 -15.97 -13.27 25.15
N ALA A 268 -15.56 -14.54 25.21
CA ALA A 268 -14.32 -14.93 25.87
C ALA A 268 -13.07 -14.35 25.18
N ALA A 269 -13.10 -14.16 23.87
CA ALA A 269 -12.03 -13.52 23.10
C ALA A 269 -11.92 -12.01 23.40
N VAL A 270 -13.06 -11.33 23.67
CA VAL A 270 -13.08 -9.96 24.18
C VAL A 270 -12.43 -9.90 25.55
N GLU A 271 -12.82 -10.79 26.47
CA GLU A 271 -12.18 -10.87 27.80
C GLU A 271 -10.68 -11.16 27.71
N TYR A 272 -10.28 -12.07 26.83
CA TYR A 272 -8.86 -12.36 26.55
C TYR A 272 -8.11 -11.11 26.07
N THR A 273 -8.72 -10.33 25.19
CA THR A 273 -8.08 -9.12 24.67
C THR A 273 -7.96 -8.06 25.77
N LEU A 274 -8.98 -7.90 26.61
CA LEU A 274 -9.01 -6.89 27.66
C LEU A 274 -8.15 -7.23 28.88
N CYS A 275 -7.85 -8.51 29.13
CA CYS A 275 -7.04 -8.89 30.30
C CYS A 275 -5.58 -8.45 30.18
N TRP A 276 -5.06 -8.24 28.96
CA TRP A 276 -3.72 -7.70 28.76
C TRP A 276 -3.62 -6.25 29.27
N PRO A 277 -2.49 -5.83 29.87
CA PRO A 277 -2.34 -4.50 30.43
C PRO A 277 -2.51 -3.42 29.35
N GLY A 278 -3.21 -2.33 29.67
CA GLY A 278 -3.53 -1.29 28.69
C GLY A 278 -2.30 -0.65 28.04
N ARG A 279 -1.39 -0.09 28.84
CA ARG A 279 -0.22 0.61 28.33
C ARG A 279 0.89 -0.35 27.89
N GLU A 280 1.21 -1.32 28.73
CA GLU A 280 2.32 -2.25 28.51
C GLU A 280 1.99 -3.35 27.50
N GLY A 281 0.71 -3.72 27.39
CA GLY A 281 0.20 -4.72 26.45
C GLY A 281 -0.53 -4.12 25.24
N ALA A 282 -0.42 -2.80 25.01
CA ALA A 282 -1.16 -2.10 23.96
C ALA A 282 -1.02 -2.75 22.57
N GLU A 283 0.17 -3.25 22.24
CA GLU A 283 0.45 -3.87 20.93
C GLU A 283 -0.24 -5.23 20.78
N VAL A 284 -0.20 -6.06 21.83
CA VAL A 284 -0.94 -7.32 21.90
C VAL A 284 -2.45 -7.06 21.79
N ARG A 285 -2.95 -6.08 22.55
CA ARG A 285 -4.36 -5.67 22.52
C ARG A 285 -4.78 -5.20 21.13
N ALA A 286 -3.97 -4.37 20.47
CA ALA A 286 -4.22 -3.89 19.11
C ALA A 286 -4.21 -5.04 18.09
N PHE A 287 -3.27 -5.97 18.22
CA PHE A 287 -3.18 -7.16 17.38
C PHE A 287 -4.46 -7.99 17.48
N CYS A 288 -4.92 -8.30 18.70
CA CYS A 288 -6.11 -9.11 18.95
C CYS A 288 -7.41 -8.41 18.53
N ALA A 289 -7.50 -7.09 18.75
CA ALA A 289 -8.72 -6.33 18.52
C ALA A 289 -9.16 -6.30 17.05
N VAL A 290 -8.23 -6.30 16.09
CA VAL A 290 -8.55 -6.27 14.66
C VAL A 290 -9.30 -7.53 14.20
N PRO A 291 -8.72 -8.75 14.25
CA PRO A 291 -9.41 -9.96 13.82
C PRO A 291 -10.67 -10.21 14.63
N LEU A 292 -10.66 -9.89 15.94
CA LEU A 292 -11.83 -10.06 16.80
C LEU A 292 -13.00 -9.15 16.40
N ALA A 293 -12.77 -7.85 16.19
CA ALA A 293 -13.82 -6.93 15.76
C ALA A 293 -14.37 -7.30 14.37
N LEU A 294 -13.51 -7.77 13.46
CA LEU A 294 -13.96 -8.25 12.16
C LEU A 294 -14.80 -9.53 12.27
N ALA A 295 -14.41 -10.48 13.13
CA ALA A 295 -15.18 -11.70 13.37
C ALA A 295 -16.55 -11.40 13.99
N ILE A 296 -16.62 -10.48 14.96
CA ILE A 296 -17.90 -10.02 15.55
C ILE A 296 -18.81 -9.42 14.47
N ALA A 297 -18.25 -8.55 13.61
CA ALA A 297 -19.01 -7.95 12.53
C ALA A 297 -19.46 -8.96 11.46
N THR A 298 -18.64 -9.96 11.15
CA THR A 298 -18.99 -11.04 10.20
C THR A 298 -20.07 -11.95 10.78
N LEU A 299 -19.98 -12.34 12.06
CA LEU A 299 -21.01 -13.14 12.72
C LEU A 299 -22.39 -12.46 12.65
N ARG A 300 -22.43 -11.13 12.83
CA ARG A 300 -23.65 -10.33 12.64
C ARG A 300 -24.24 -10.49 11.23
N GLU A 301 -23.41 -10.46 10.19
CA GLU A 301 -23.90 -10.65 8.81
C GLU A 301 -24.38 -12.08 8.55
N VAL A 302 -23.70 -13.08 9.13
CA VAL A 302 -24.12 -14.48 9.07
C VAL A 302 -25.52 -14.64 9.68
N GLU A 303 -25.76 -14.06 10.86
CA GLU A 303 -27.04 -14.15 11.58
C GLU A 303 -28.19 -13.41 10.88
N ARG A 304 -27.90 -12.37 10.09
CA ARG A 304 -28.91 -11.73 9.24
C ARG A 304 -29.45 -12.68 8.18
N GLY A 305 -28.65 -13.66 7.76
CA GLY A 305 -29.08 -14.72 6.86
C GLY A 305 -29.37 -14.28 5.42
N GLU A 306 -29.05 -13.05 5.02
CA GLU A 306 -29.33 -12.53 3.66
C GLU A 306 -28.52 -13.31 2.62
N ASP A 307 -27.19 -13.34 2.78
CA ASP A 307 -26.26 -14.03 1.87
C ASP A 307 -25.80 -15.41 2.39
N THR A 308 -26.12 -15.75 3.64
CA THR A 308 -25.81 -17.05 4.26
C THR A 308 -26.55 -18.19 3.54
N LEU A 309 -25.87 -19.31 3.28
CA LEU A 309 -26.39 -20.46 2.52
C LEU A 309 -26.90 -20.09 1.11
N VAL A 310 -26.32 -19.08 0.47
CA VAL A 310 -26.61 -18.72 -0.93
C VAL A 310 -25.38 -19.00 -1.79
N ARG A 311 -25.51 -19.88 -2.80
CA ARG A 311 -24.40 -20.19 -3.72
C ARG A 311 -23.87 -18.92 -4.39
N GLY A 312 -22.54 -18.78 -4.40
CA GLY A 312 -21.85 -17.64 -5.01
C GLY A 312 -21.99 -16.31 -4.24
N ARG A 313 -22.61 -16.31 -3.06
CA ARG A 313 -22.63 -15.15 -2.15
C ARG A 313 -21.99 -15.51 -0.82
N GLU A 314 -21.47 -14.49 -0.15
CA GLU A 314 -20.76 -14.62 1.12
C GLU A 314 -21.20 -13.45 2.01
N PRO A 315 -21.48 -13.67 3.31
CA PRO A 315 -21.75 -12.61 4.26
C PRO A 315 -20.57 -11.62 4.33
N LYS A 316 -20.76 -10.41 3.78
CA LYS A 316 -19.69 -9.41 3.64
C LYS A 316 -19.89 -8.21 4.55
N ILE A 317 -18.83 -7.87 5.27
CA ILE A 317 -18.74 -6.65 6.08
C ILE A 317 -18.41 -5.41 5.23
N ASP A 318 -18.94 -4.25 5.63
CA ASP A 318 -18.70 -2.97 4.95
C ASP A 318 -17.20 -2.59 4.99
N LYS A 319 -16.62 -2.25 3.83
CA LYS A 319 -15.22 -1.83 3.71
C LYS A 319 -14.87 -0.61 4.60
N ARG A 320 -15.83 0.26 4.87
CA ARG A 320 -15.69 1.40 5.81
C ARG A 320 -15.52 0.90 7.24
N LEU A 321 -16.31 -0.10 7.66
CA LEU A 321 -16.16 -0.70 8.99
C LEU A 321 -14.78 -1.34 9.12
N VAL A 322 -14.29 -2.04 8.09
CA VAL A 322 -12.93 -2.60 8.07
C VAL A 322 -11.89 -1.49 8.29
N ALA A 323 -11.98 -0.38 7.56
CA ALA A 323 -11.07 0.75 7.71
C ALA A 323 -11.17 1.41 9.10
N GLU A 324 -12.38 1.56 9.63
CA GLU A 324 -12.64 2.09 10.98
C GLU A 324 -12.01 1.20 12.06
N VAL A 325 -12.15 -0.13 11.95
CA VAL A 325 -11.55 -1.12 12.86
C VAL A 325 -10.03 -1.06 12.81
N LEU A 326 -9.44 -1.09 11.60
CA LEU A 326 -7.98 -1.04 11.42
C LEU A 326 -7.38 0.25 12.01
N ALA A 327 -8.03 1.40 11.77
CA ALA A 327 -7.58 2.67 12.30
C ALA A 327 -7.85 2.80 13.82
N GLY A 328 -8.96 2.25 14.29
CA GLY A 328 -9.46 2.38 15.65
C GLY A 328 -8.76 1.49 16.67
N ALA A 329 -8.42 0.26 16.31
CA ALA A 329 -7.86 -0.75 17.21
C ALA A 329 -6.60 -0.25 17.96
N ARG A 330 -5.63 0.31 17.23
CA ARG A 330 -4.41 0.86 17.85
C ARG A 330 -4.68 2.06 18.76
N ARG A 331 -5.62 2.94 18.40
CA ARG A 331 -5.97 4.12 19.22
C ARG A 331 -6.72 3.73 20.49
N ALA A 332 -7.50 2.67 20.42
CA ALA A 332 -8.29 2.15 21.54
C ALA A 332 -7.46 1.25 22.46
N ALA A 333 -6.33 0.73 22.00
CA ALA A 333 -5.59 -0.33 22.66
C ALA A 333 -5.22 -0.06 24.12
N GLU A 334 -4.94 1.19 24.52
CA GLU A 334 -4.59 1.51 25.91
C GLU A 334 -5.80 1.61 26.86
N SER A 335 -7.04 1.53 26.35
CA SER A 335 -8.26 1.78 27.13
C SER A 335 -9.29 0.66 26.95
N ASP A 336 -9.67 0.03 28.06
CA ASP A 336 -10.70 -1.02 28.08
C ASP A 336 -12.02 -0.50 27.53
N SER A 337 -12.48 0.64 28.03
CA SER A 337 -13.72 1.27 27.56
C SER A 337 -13.68 1.58 26.06
N ALA A 338 -12.54 2.00 25.53
CA ALA A 338 -12.40 2.28 24.10
C ALA A 338 -12.44 1.01 23.24
N LEU A 339 -11.81 -0.09 23.70
CA LEU A 339 -11.88 -1.39 23.01
C LEU A 339 -13.27 -2.01 23.12
N THR A 340 -13.91 -1.98 24.29
CA THR A 340 -15.30 -2.41 24.45
C THR A 340 -16.22 -1.64 23.51
N ALA A 341 -16.05 -0.32 23.39
CA ALA A 341 -16.81 0.48 22.44
C ALA A 341 -16.51 0.12 20.97
N LEU A 342 -15.28 -0.31 20.64
CA LEU A 342 -14.95 -0.80 19.31
C LEU A 342 -15.68 -2.11 18.99
N PHE A 343 -15.68 -3.06 19.92
CA PHE A 343 -16.38 -4.34 19.76
C PHE A 343 -17.90 -4.16 19.72
N ALA A 344 -18.45 -3.28 20.56
CA ALA A 344 -19.88 -2.94 20.52
C ALA A 344 -20.28 -2.38 19.15
N ARG A 345 -19.51 -1.42 18.60
CA ARG A 345 -19.76 -0.89 17.24
C ARG A 345 -19.65 -1.95 16.15
N ALA A 346 -18.77 -2.94 16.31
CA ALA A 346 -18.67 -4.06 15.38
C ALA A 346 -19.92 -4.96 15.44
N ALA A 347 -20.48 -5.16 16.62
CA ALA A 347 -21.71 -5.93 16.84
C ALA A 347 -22.99 -5.19 16.41
N GLU A 348 -23.00 -3.85 16.46
CA GLU A 348 -24.17 -3.04 16.11
C GLU A 348 -24.54 -3.12 14.62
N ALA A 349 -25.81 -3.36 14.33
CA ALA A 349 -26.34 -3.25 12.98
C ALA A 349 -26.41 -1.77 12.55
N ARG A 350 -25.61 -1.34 11.57
CA ARG A 350 -25.98 -0.14 10.81
C ARG A 350 -27.23 -0.48 9.97
N PRO A 351 -28.23 0.42 9.87
CA PRO A 351 -29.36 0.21 8.98
C PRO A 351 -28.84 -0.05 7.57
N SER A 352 -29.31 -1.13 6.94
CA SER A 352 -29.05 -1.37 5.53
C SER A 352 -29.57 -0.18 4.73
N ALA A 353 -28.72 0.40 3.88
CA ALA A 353 -29.23 1.29 2.85
C ALA A 353 -30.17 0.47 1.95
N PRO A 354 -31.38 0.96 1.63
CA PRO A 354 -32.33 0.20 0.83
C PRO A 354 -31.71 -0.18 -0.52
N ALA A 355 -31.97 -1.41 -0.94
CA ALA A 355 -31.56 -1.92 -2.24
C ALA A 355 -32.20 -1.07 -3.36
N GLY A 356 -31.37 -0.35 -4.11
CA GLY A 356 -31.75 0.40 -5.31
C GLY A 356 -32.06 1.88 -5.06
N GLY A 357 -31.11 2.75 -5.41
CA GLY A 357 -31.34 4.19 -5.51
C GLY A 357 -30.17 5.03 -5.00
N THR A 358 -29.43 5.60 -5.92
CA THR A 358 -28.40 6.63 -5.69
C THR A 358 -28.89 7.73 -4.73
N GLY A 359 -28.28 7.90 -3.56
CA GLY A 359 -28.57 9.08 -2.73
C GLY A 359 -28.08 9.06 -1.28
N ARG A 360 -27.00 9.82 -1.04
CA ARG A 360 -26.46 10.34 0.23
C ARG A 360 -27.47 10.52 1.38
N VAL A 361 -27.10 10.09 2.59
CA VAL A 361 -27.59 10.66 3.86
C VAL A 361 -26.53 11.63 4.39
N ALA A 362 -26.96 12.88 4.61
CA ALA A 362 -26.22 13.92 5.34
C ALA A 362 -26.88 14.15 6.71
N MET A 363 -26.09 14.53 7.71
CA MET A 363 -26.51 15.06 9.03
C MET A 363 -26.16 16.56 9.12
N PRO A 364 -26.73 17.34 10.05
CA PRO A 364 -28.01 18.04 10.00
C PRO A 364 -27.89 19.53 9.59
N LEU A 365 -29.06 20.11 9.32
CA LEU A 365 -29.36 21.41 8.71
C LEU A 365 -28.88 22.65 9.51
N LEU A 366 -28.22 23.59 8.81
CA LEU A 366 -28.52 25.03 8.92
C LEU A 366 -29.45 25.39 7.74
N ARG A 367 -30.64 25.94 8.04
CA ARG A 367 -31.67 26.31 7.06
C ARG A 367 -31.25 27.53 6.21
N ALA A 368 -31.41 27.42 4.89
CA ALA A 368 -31.89 28.50 4.04
C ALA A 368 -32.63 27.91 2.82
N ARG A 369 -33.78 28.50 2.47
CA ARG A 369 -34.83 28.00 1.57
C ARG A 369 -34.36 27.79 0.12
N ARG A 370 -34.91 26.77 -0.56
CA ARG A 370 -34.85 26.56 -2.03
C ARG A 370 -36.17 26.97 -2.72
N PRO A 371 -36.13 27.60 -3.91
CA PRO A 371 -37.15 27.47 -4.94
C PRO A 371 -36.82 26.33 -5.95
N PRO A 372 -37.74 25.95 -6.86
CA PRO A 372 -37.84 24.59 -7.39
C PRO A 372 -36.96 24.30 -8.62
N VAL A 373 -36.72 23.01 -8.86
CA VAL A 373 -35.90 22.46 -9.95
C VAL A 373 -36.78 22.00 -11.12
N PRO A 374 -36.45 22.34 -12.38
CA PRO A 374 -36.99 21.67 -13.58
C PRO A 374 -36.09 20.51 -14.06
N PRO A 375 -36.61 19.61 -14.92
CA PRO A 375 -36.13 18.23 -15.01
C PRO A 375 -34.95 17.98 -15.96
N GLU A 376 -34.38 16.80 -15.75
CA GLU A 376 -33.20 16.14 -16.31
C GLU A 376 -32.88 16.35 -17.80
N ARG A 377 -31.57 16.49 -18.11
CA ARG A 377 -30.99 16.08 -19.40
C ARG A 377 -29.60 15.45 -19.24
N ARG A 378 -29.39 14.38 -20.02
CA ARG A 378 -28.19 13.55 -20.20
C ARG A 378 -26.89 14.37 -20.25
N ALA A 379 -25.86 13.86 -19.56
CA ALA A 379 -24.52 14.44 -19.51
C ALA A 379 -23.88 14.51 -20.91
N SER A 380 -23.36 15.70 -21.25
CA SER A 380 -22.58 15.99 -22.45
C SER A 380 -21.14 16.36 -22.06
N MET A 381 -20.19 15.86 -22.84
CA MET A 381 -18.75 16.10 -22.74
C MET A 381 -18.48 17.62 -22.94
N THR A 382 -17.95 18.31 -21.93
CA THR A 382 -17.67 19.75 -22.02
C THR A 382 -16.20 19.98 -22.31
N VAL A 383 -15.88 20.34 -23.54
CA VAL A 383 -14.57 20.86 -23.97
C VAL A 383 -14.55 22.35 -23.67
N ILE A 384 -13.73 22.79 -22.71
CA ILE A 384 -13.53 24.22 -22.44
C ILE A 384 -12.38 24.72 -23.33
N ARG A 385 -12.70 25.37 -24.44
CA ARG A 385 -11.73 26.14 -25.23
C ARG A 385 -11.55 27.52 -24.59
N GLY A 386 -10.37 27.81 -24.06
CA GLY A 386 -10.00 29.15 -23.60
C GLY A 386 -9.80 30.08 -24.80
N GLY A 387 -10.63 31.12 -24.91
CA GLY A 387 -10.55 32.11 -25.98
C GLY A 387 -9.63 33.29 -25.62
N ALA A 388 -8.81 33.70 -26.58
CA ALA A 388 -8.31 35.06 -26.73
C ALA A 388 -8.32 35.41 -28.22
N GLY A 389 -8.95 36.53 -28.58
CA GLY A 389 -9.22 36.92 -29.96
C GLY A 389 -8.03 37.49 -30.72
N ALA A 390 -7.97 37.21 -32.02
CA ALA A 390 -7.22 37.99 -33.00
C ALA A 390 -7.93 37.98 -34.35
N LYS A 391 -7.86 39.12 -35.04
CA LYS A 391 -8.66 39.54 -36.21
C LYS A 391 -8.47 38.68 -37.46
N LYS A 392 -9.54 38.64 -38.28
CA LYS A 392 -9.62 38.08 -39.63
C LYS A 392 -8.58 38.72 -40.58
N SER A 393 -7.83 37.88 -41.29
CA SER A 393 -7.37 38.16 -42.65
C SER A 393 -7.50 36.90 -43.50
N SER A 394 -8.32 36.99 -44.54
CA SER A 394 -8.59 35.96 -45.54
C SER A 394 -7.39 35.76 -46.46
N GLY A 395 -6.93 34.51 -46.60
CA GLY A 395 -6.03 34.14 -47.70
C GLY A 395 -5.10 32.98 -47.36
N ASN A 396 -5.42 31.81 -47.90
CA ASN A 396 -4.48 30.73 -48.21
C ASN A 396 -3.87 29.90 -47.04
N ASP A 397 -4.71 29.40 -46.13
CA ASP A 397 -4.27 28.59 -44.97
C ASP A 397 -4.48 27.07 -45.11
N ALA A 398 -5.07 26.59 -46.21
CA ALA A 398 -5.39 25.17 -46.40
C ALA A 398 -4.14 24.28 -46.58
N SER A 399 -3.04 24.82 -47.14
CA SER A 399 -1.78 24.08 -47.31
C SER A 399 -0.83 24.16 -46.11
N ARG A 400 -1.04 25.11 -45.19
CA ARG A 400 -0.27 25.21 -43.93
C ARG A 400 -0.85 24.35 -42.82
N ASN A 401 -2.15 24.11 -42.83
CA ASN A 401 -2.81 23.27 -41.85
C ASN A 401 -2.47 21.78 -42.02
N ASP A 402 -2.22 21.34 -43.26
CA ASP A 402 -1.89 19.93 -43.58
C ASP A 402 -0.41 19.56 -43.28
N ALA A 403 0.44 20.57 -43.10
CA ALA A 403 1.82 20.37 -42.65
C ALA A 403 1.94 20.36 -41.12
N ARG A 404 1.07 21.08 -40.39
CA ARG A 404 1.02 21.08 -38.92
C ARG A 404 0.36 19.82 -38.34
N THR A 405 -0.55 19.19 -39.08
CA THR A 405 -1.19 17.92 -38.70
C THR A 405 -0.25 16.71 -38.69
N ARG A 406 0.98 16.84 -39.23
CA ARG A 406 2.02 15.78 -39.16
C ARG A 406 2.87 15.82 -37.89
N GLU A 407 2.88 16.92 -37.14
CA GLU A 407 3.47 16.96 -35.79
C GLU A 407 2.34 16.81 -34.77
N GLY A 408 2.04 15.57 -34.38
CA GLY A 408 0.89 15.30 -33.52
C GLY A 408 0.95 15.98 -32.14
N ARG A 409 -0.17 15.91 -31.43
CA ARG A 409 -0.39 16.62 -30.15
C ARG A 409 0.47 16.03 -29.03
N VAL A 410 0.95 16.88 -28.11
CA VAL A 410 1.66 16.44 -26.89
C VAL A 410 0.67 16.31 -25.74
N LEU A 411 0.70 15.21 -25.01
CA LEU A 411 -0.08 14.99 -23.78
C LEU A 411 0.82 15.09 -22.55
N VAL A 412 0.45 15.92 -21.58
CA VAL A 412 1.09 15.98 -20.27
C VAL A 412 0.12 15.52 -19.20
N THR A 413 0.47 14.44 -18.49
CA THR A 413 -0.28 14.04 -17.29
C THR A 413 0.33 14.70 -16.06
N GLY A 414 -0.49 15.07 -15.07
CA GLY A 414 0.02 15.72 -13.87
C GLY A 414 0.49 17.17 -14.12
N GLY A 415 0.00 17.81 -15.19
CA GLY A 415 0.43 19.16 -15.59
C GLY A 415 0.11 20.27 -14.58
N ALA A 416 -0.73 20.01 -13.59
CA ALA A 416 -0.97 20.93 -12.47
C ALA A 416 0.06 20.80 -11.32
N GLY A 417 0.92 19.78 -11.33
CA GLY A 417 2.00 19.60 -10.34
C GLY A 417 3.24 20.44 -10.64
N HIS A 418 4.17 20.52 -9.68
CA HIS A 418 5.35 21.39 -9.77
C HIS A 418 6.20 21.17 -11.04
N LEU A 419 6.56 19.93 -11.35
CA LEU A 419 7.24 19.60 -12.62
C LEU A 419 6.33 19.84 -13.83
N GLY A 420 5.07 19.40 -13.74
CA GLY A 420 4.11 19.47 -14.83
C GLY A 420 3.84 20.89 -15.31
N GLN A 421 3.72 21.87 -14.40
CA GLN A 421 3.50 23.27 -14.77
C GLN A 421 4.69 23.86 -15.51
N ASN A 422 5.92 23.59 -15.04
CA ASN A 422 7.14 24.02 -15.70
C ASN A 422 7.25 23.38 -17.09
N LEU A 423 6.95 22.09 -17.21
CA LEU A 423 6.99 21.35 -18.46
C LEU A 423 5.96 21.88 -19.47
N VAL A 424 4.71 22.11 -19.06
CA VAL A 424 3.65 22.64 -19.91
C VAL A 424 4.01 24.03 -20.43
N ARG A 425 4.49 24.93 -19.56
CA ARG A 425 4.91 26.29 -19.99
C ARG A 425 6.04 26.24 -20.99
N ARG A 426 7.02 25.34 -20.78
CA ARG A 426 8.16 25.17 -21.68
C ARG A 426 7.76 24.59 -23.04
N LEU A 427 6.85 23.63 -23.08
CA LEU A 427 6.30 23.04 -24.31
C LEU A 427 5.47 24.06 -25.10
N VAL A 428 4.64 24.86 -24.41
CA VAL A 428 3.91 25.97 -25.02
C VAL A 428 4.86 27.01 -25.61
N ALA A 429 5.94 27.35 -24.90
CA ALA A 429 6.95 28.28 -25.42
C ALA A 429 7.68 27.73 -26.66
N GLU A 430 7.74 26.41 -26.83
CA GLU A 430 8.22 25.73 -28.05
C GLU A 430 7.18 25.70 -29.18
N GLY A 431 6.00 26.28 -28.98
CA GLY A 431 4.91 26.30 -29.96
C GLY A 431 4.20 24.96 -30.14
N LYS A 432 4.38 24.01 -29.21
CA LYS A 432 3.72 22.69 -29.26
C LYS A 432 2.24 22.82 -28.91
N GLU A 433 1.41 22.02 -29.57
CA GLU A 433 0.01 21.86 -29.19
C GLU A 433 -0.07 20.90 -27.98
N VAL A 434 -0.43 21.44 -26.81
CA VAL A 434 -0.39 20.69 -25.54
C VAL A 434 -1.80 20.40 -25.03
N ARG A 435 -2.07 19.11 -24.78
CA ARG A 435 -3.18 18.62 -23.97
C ARG A 435 -2.69 18.28 -22.58
N VAL A 436 -3.44 18.66 -21.55
CA VAL A 436 -3.06 18.41 -20.16
C VAL A 436 -4.17 17.66 -19.42
N LEU A 437 -3.80 16.55 -18.78
CA LEU A 437 -4.70 15.84 -17.87
C LEU A 437 -4.57 16.40 -16.45
N VAL A 438 -5.70 16.84 -15.91
CA VAL A 438 -5.81 17.39 -14.55
C VAL A 438 -6.91 16.69 -13.75
N ARG A 439 -6.79 16.75 -12.41
CA ARG A 439 -7.83 16.29 -11.48
C ARG A 439 -8.58 17.49 -10.91
N GLY A 440 -9.87 17.59 -11.23
CA GLY A 440 -10.79 18.60 -10.70
C GLY A 440 -10.49 20.05 -11.10
N ALA A 441 -11.37 20.97 -10.69
CA ALA A 441 -11.35 22.38 -11.10
C ALA A 441 -10.09 23.13 -10.67
N ARG A 442 -9.48 22.76 -9.54
CA ARG A 442 -8.26 23.41 -9.02
C ARG A 442 -7.04 23.16 -9.90
N GLY A 443 -6.92 21.96 -10.48
CA GLY A 443 -5.83 21.66 -11.41
C GLY A 443 -5.94 22.45 -12.71
N ALA A 444 -7.16 22.70 -13.19
CA ALA A 444 -7.40 23.57 -14.34
C ALA A 444 -7.02 25.03 -14.05
N ALA A 445 -7.26 25.52 -12.83
CA ALA A 445 -6.93 26.89 -12.44
C ALA A 445 -5.42 27.18 -12.47
N ALA A 446 -4.57 26.21 -12.13
CA ALA A 446 -3.11 26.32 -12.20
C ALA A 446 -2.58 26.59 -13.63
N LEU A 447 -3.36 26.20 -14.64
CA LEU A 447 -3.04 26.34 -16.07
C LEU A 447 -3.80 27.49 -16.73
N ALA A 448 -4.53 28.30 -15.94
CA ALA A 448 -5.29 29.42 -16.46
C ALA A 448 -4.39 30.41 -17.21
N GLY A 449 -4.84 30.81 -18.41
CA GLY A 449 -4.11 31.73 -19.29
C GLY A 449 -3.06 31.08 -20.18
N LEU A 450 -2.84 29.76 -20.09
CA LEU A 450 -2.00 29.03 -21.05
C LEU A 450 -2.84 28.52 -22.24
N PRO A 451 -2.30 28.56 -23.47
CA PRO A 451 -2.97 28.07 -24.68
C PRO A 451 -2.91 26.53 -24.76
N VAL A 452 -3.55 25.85 -23.80
CA VAL A 452 -3.55 24.39 -23.69
C VAL A 452 -4.96 23.83 -23.65
N GLU A 453 -5.13 22.61 -24.14
CA GLU A 453 -6.38 21.86 -24.00
C GLU A 453 -6.38 21.15 -22.65
N VAL A 454 -7.26 21.56 -21.74
CA VAL A 454 -7.38 20.94 -20.41
C VAL A 454 -8.44 19.84 -20.45
N VAL A 455 -8.05 18.62 -20.08
CA VAL A 455 -8.94 17.46 -19.96
C VAL A 455 -8.98 17.04 -18.50
N THR A 456 -10.18 16.99 -17.92
CA THR A 456 -10.35 16.51 -16.54
C THR A 456 -10.52 14.99 -16.57
N CYS A 457 -9.56 14.26 -16.01
CA CYS A 457 -9.49 12.81 -16.07
C CYS A 457 -8.73 12.27 -14.85
N ASP A 458 -9.20 11.16 -14.28
CA ASP A 458 -8.38 10.36 -13.36
C ASP A 458 -7.48 9.44 -14.19
N VAL A 459 -6.21 9.28 -13.80
CA VAL A 459 -5.27 8.40 -14.52
C VAL A 459 -5.61 6.91 -14.39
N ARG A 460 -6.58 6.56 -13.55
CA ARG A 460 -7.09 5.19 -13.41
C ARG A 460 -8.29 4.90 -14.32
N ASP A 461 -8.82 5.91 -15.01
CA ASP A 461 -9.97 5.79 -15.90
C ASP A 461 -9.50 5.43 -17.31
N ALA A 462 -9.61 4.16 -17.67
CA ALA A 462 -9.13 3.63 -18.95
C ALA A 462 -9.86 4.26 -20.15
N ASP A 463 -11.18 4.42 -20.07
CA ASP A 463 -11.98 4.96 -21.17
C ASP A 463 -11.66 6.44 -21.41
N ALA A 464 -11.55 7.21 -20.34
CA ALA A 464 -11.19 8.62 -20.42
C ALA A 464 -9.74 8.82 -20.91
N LEU A 465 -8.81 7.95 -20.51
CA LEU A 465 -7.44 7.97 -21.02
C LEU A 465 -7.36 7.59 -22.50
N GLY A 466 -8.10 6.57 -22.94
CA GLY A 466 -8.20 6.22 -24.36
C GLY A 466 -8.73 7.39 -25.20
N ALA A 467 -9.72 8.13 -24.68
CA ALA A 467 -10.19 9.35 -25.34
C ALA A 467 -9.12 10.46 -25.37
N ALA A 468 -8.35 10.61 -24.29
CA ALA A 468 -7.31 11.64 -24.13
C ALA A 468 -6.04 11.36 -24.93
N THR A 469 -5.74 10.11 -25.28
CA THR A 469 -4.58 9.74 -26.11
C THR A 469 -4.87 9.82 -27.61
N ARG A 470 -6.12 9.99 -28.05
CA ARG A 470 -6.45 10.16 -29.48
C ARG A 470 -5.77 11.39 -30.08
N GLY A 471 -5.05 11.17 -31.19
CA GLY A 471 -4.31 12.21 -31.92
C GLY A 471 -3.04 12.69 -31.23
N VAL A 472 -2.63 12.02 -30.14
CA VAL A 472 -1.42 12.33 -29.39
C VAL A 472 -0.26 11.52 -29.96
N THR A 473 0.88 12.17 -30.20
CA THR A 473 2.11 11.48 -30.65
C THR A 473 3.15 11.35 -29.57
N GLU A 474 3.13 12.22 -28.56
CA GLU A 474 4.13 12.27 -27.50
C GLU A 474 3.46 12.45 -26.14
N VAL A 475 3.90 11.69 -25.14
CA VAL A 475 3.33 11.75 -23.80
C VAL A 475 4.41 12.00 -22.77
N TYR A 476 4.17 12.96 -21.88
CA TYR A 476 4.94 13.16 -20.65
C TYR A 476 4.10 12.72 -19.45
N HIS A 477 4.53 11.65 -18.79
CA HIS A 477 3.85 11.12 -17.62
C HIS A 477 4.48 11.62 -16.31
N ALA A 478 4.03 12.79 -15.84
CA ALA A 478 4.45 13.40 -14.57
C ALA A 478 3.38 13.28 -13.47
N ALA A 479 2.25 12.62 -13.72
CA ALA A 479 1.23 12.39 -12.71
C ALA A 479 1.73 11.41 -11.65
N ALA A 480 1.84 11.87 -10.41
CA ALA A 480 2.11 11.02 -9.27
C ALA A 480 1.48 11.57 -7.98
N MET A 481 1.08 10.66 -7.12
CA MET A 481 0.85 10.90 -5.71
C MET A 481 2.22 10.89 -5.00
N VAL A 482 2.55 12.01 -4.36
CA VAL A 482 3.85 12.25 -3.70
C VAL A 482 3.71 12.38 -2.19
N ALA A 483 2.53 12.82 -1.74
CA ALA A 483 2.30 13.24 -0.36
C ALA A 483 1.06 12.54 0.24
N GLU A 484 -0.14 12.91 -0.16
CA GLU A 484 -1.36 12.50 0.56
C GLU A 484 -1.91 11.16 0.04
N GLY A 485 -2.05 10.15 0.91
CA GLY A 485 -2.70 8.87 0.59
C GLY A 485 -2.24 7.72 1.50
N ASP A 486 -3.05 6.67 1.63
CA ASP A 486 -2.59 5.40 2.16
C ASP A 486 -1.77 4.64 1.09
N GLU A 487 -1.09 3.56 1.50
CA GLU A 487 -0.24 2.78 0.59
C GLU A 487 -1.00 2.28 -0.65
N ARG A 488 -2.30 1.98 -0.48
CA ARG A 488 -3.19 1.60 -1.57
C ARG A 488 -3.41 2.74 -2.56
N ALA A 489 -3.71 3.94 -2.09
CA ALA A 489 -3.92 5.12 -2.94
C ALA A 489 -2.66 5.48 -3.73
N PHE A 490 -1.47 5.34 -3.11
CA PHE A 490 -0.19 5.46 -3.79
C PHE A 490 -0.06 4.40 -4.89
N PHE A 491 -0.33 3.13 -4.59
CA PHE A 491 -0.23 2.03 -5.55
C PHE A 491 -1.22 2.20 -6.72
N GLU A 492 -2.50 2.46 -6.44
CA GLU A 492 -3.53 2.66 -7.45
C GLU A 492 -3.21 3.84 -8.37
N THR A 493 -2.70 4.94 -7.83
CA THR A 493 -2.40 6.14 -8.64
C THR A 493 -1.09 5.99 -9.41
N ASN A 494 -0.01 5.61 -8.73
CA ASN A 494 1.34 5.65 -9.31
C ASN A 494 1.66 4.39 -10.11
N VAL A 495 1.16 3.22 -9.71
CA VAL A 495 1.48 1.96 -10.39
C VAL A 495 0.39 1.63 -11.40
N LEU A 496 -0.85 1.45 -10.93
CA LEU A 496 -1.96 1.09 -11.81
C LEU A 496 -2.29 2.24 -12.78
N GLY A 497 -2.28 3.50 -12.33
CA GLY A 497 -2.46 4.64 -13.22
C GLY A 497 -1.38 4.76 -14.31
N THR A 498 -0.11 4.45 -13.99
CA THR A 498 0.95 4.38 -15.00
C THR A 498 0.66 3.27 -16.01
N ARG A 499 0.31 2.07 -15.55
CA ARG A 499 -0.02 0.94 -16.42
C ARG A 499 -1.17 1.28 -17.38
N VAL A 500 -2.29 1.79 -16.86
CA VAL A 500 -3.46 2.15 -17.68
C VAL A 500 -3.11 3.22 -18.72
N LEU A 501 -2.29 4.21 -18.36
CA LEU A 501 -1.81 5.20 -19.32
C LEU A 501 -0.94 4.57 -20.41
N LEU A 502 0.03 3.72 -20.04
CA LEU A 502 0.91 3.07 -21.00
C LEU A 502 0.12 2.18 -21.98
N ASP A 503 -0.86 1.44 -21.48
CA ASP A 503 -1.79 0.63 -22.30
C ASP A 503 -2.54 1.53 -23.30
N ALA A 504 -3.14 2.64 -22.82
CA ALA A 504 -3.85 3.59 -23.68
C ALA A 504 -2.94 4.30 -24.70
N CYS A 505 -1.66 4.51 -24.36
CA CYS A 505 -0.67 5.08 -25.28
C CYS A 505 -0.31 4.10 -26.39
N ARG A 506 -0.12 2.82 -26.03
CA ARG A 506 0.15 1.74 -26.98
C ARG A 506 -1.01 1.58 -27.97
N GLU A 507 -2.23 1.52 -27.47
CA GLU A 507 -3.44 1.38 -28.29
C GLU A 507 -3.66 2.57 -29.24
N ALA A 508 -3.34 3.78 -28.78
CA ALA A 508 -3.45 5.00 -29.60
C ALA A 508 -2.28 5.19 -30.59
N GLY A 509 -1.25 4.33 -30.56
CA GLY A 509 -0.08 4.46 -31.42
C GLY A 509 0.81 5.66 -31.06
N VAL A 510 0.87 6.04 -29.78
CA VAL A 510 1.77 7.10 -29.29
C VAL A 510 3.21 6.72 -29.63
N ARG A 511 3.95 7.64 -30.26
CA ARG A 511 5.32 7.40 -30.73
C ARG A 511 6.30 7.19 -29.59
N ARG A 512 6.17 7.95 -28.51
CA ARG A 512 7.04 7.86 -27.32
C ARG A 512 6.38 8.39 -26.06
N VAL A 513 6.66 7.73 -24.93
CA VAL A 513 6.26 8.14 -23.59
C VAL A 513 7.51 8.42 -22.74
N VAL A 514 7.62 9.61 -22.18
CA VAL A 514 8.62 9.93 -21.15
C VAL A 514 7.95 9.87 -19.78
N VAL A 515 8.38 8.93 -18.94
CA VAL A 515 7.84 8.71 -17.59
C VAL A 515 8.76 9.33 -16.55
N THR A 516 8.20 10.17 -15.68
CA THR A 516 8.92 10.73 -14.54
C THR A 516 8.95 9.70 -13.40
N SER A 517 10.13 9.21 -13.05
CA SER A 517 10.38 8.41 -11.84
C SER A 517 10.93 9.29 -10.70
N SER A 518 11.69 8.71 -9.78
CA SER A 518 12.45 9.40 -8.72
C SER A 518 13.74 8.63 -8.46
N LEU A 519 14.82 9.32 -8.10
CA LEU A 519 16.04 8.68 -7.62
C LEU A 519 15.79 7.80 -6.39
N ASP A 520 14.72 8.05 -5.62
CA ASP A 520 14.34 7.22 -4.48
C ASP A 520 13.83 5.82 -4.88
N ALA A 521 13.61 5.54 -6.17
CA ALA A 521 13.08 4.26 -6.66
C ALA A 521 14.07 3.09 -6.59
N VAL A 522 15.36 3.36 -6.32
CA VAL A 522 16.43 2.34 -6.34
C VAL A 522 16.94 2.02 -4.94
N ARG A 523 17.58 0.86 -4.81
CA ARG A 523 18.17 0.39 -3.54
C ARG A 523 19.27 1.35 -3.09
N TYR A 524 19.28 1.69 -1.80
CA TYR A 524 20.36 2.44 -1.18
C TYR A 524 21.19 1.51 -0.28
N ASP A 525 22.50 1.48 -0.52
CA ASP A 525 23.47 0.79 0.34
C ASP A 525 24.27 1.84 1.11
N ASP A 526 23.83 2.16 2.33
CA ASP A 526 24.49 3.09 3.27
C ASP A 526 25.96 2.71 3.56
N THR A 527 26.38 1.49 3.25
CA THR A 527 27.73 0.99 3.61
C THR A 527 28.79 1.29 2.56
N ARG A 528 28.40 1.57 1.31
CA ARG A 528 29.34 1.68 0.17
C ARG A 528 29.65 3.10 -0.28
N GLY A 529 28.83 4.09 0.08
CA GLY A 529 29.07 5.51 -0.25
C GLY A 529 29.16 5.85 -1.75
N ALA A 530 28.85 4.92 -2.64
CA ALA A 530 28.93 5.11 -4.09
C ALA A 530 27.78 6.00 -4.61
N PRO A 531 28.02 6.83 -5.65
CA PRO A 531 26.95 7.55 -6.33
C PRO A 531 25.92 6.60 -6.94
N ILE A 532 24.64 7.00 -6.88
CA ILE A 532 23.54 6.26 -7.50
C ILE A 532 23.52 6.57 -9.00
N ASP A 533 23.44 5.52 -9.83
CA ASP A 533 23.38 5.59 -11.28
C ASP A 533 22.22 4.73 -11.85
N GLU A 534 22.14 4.60 -13.17
CA GLU A 534 21.10 3.77 -13.80
C GLU A 534 21.31 2.26 -13.69
N ALA A 535 22.51 1.81 -13.30
CA ALA A 535 22.80 0.39 -13.03
C ALA A 535 22.37 -0.02 -11.62
N THR A 536 22.10 0.96 -10.75
CA THR A 536 21.61 0.73 -9.39
C THR A 536 20.23 0.03 -9.44
N PRO A 537 20.09 -1.19 -8.87
CA PRO A 537 18.86 -1.96 -9.00
C PRO A 537 17.63 -1.25 -8.42
N LEU A 538 16.49 -1.43 -9.09
CA LEU A 538 15.20 -1.04 -8.55
C LEU A 538 14.91 -1.78 -7.25
N ASP A 539 14.26 -1.11 -6.31
CA ASP A 539 13.97 -1.69 -5.00
C ASP A 539 12.52 -1.45 -4.57
N PRO A 540 11.56 -2.22 -5.11
CA PRO A 540 10.17 -2.10 -4.71
C PRO A 540 9.89 -2.61 -3.28
N PHE A 541 10.87 -3.25 -2.64
CA PHE A 541 10.70 -3.97 -1.36
C PHE A 541 11.30 -3.21 -0.17
N SER A 542 12.49 -2.63 -0.32
CA SER A 542 13.22 -1.90 0.73
C SER A 542 13.14 -0.37 0.60
N ALA A 543 12.49 0.14 -0.45
CA ALA A 543 12.34 1.58 -0.63
C ALA A 543 11.66 2.24 0.60
N HIS A 544 12.38 3.18 1.21
CA HIS A 544 12.12 3.77 2.53
C HIS A 544 10.82 4.60 2.64
N SER A 545 10.02 4.71 1.57
CA SER A 545 8.72 5.39 1.58
C SER A 545 7.72 4.76 0.59
N PRO A 546 6.40 4.84 0.84
CA PRO A 546 5.37 4.41 -0.12
C PRO A 546 5.51 5.05 -1.51
N HIS A 547 5.93 6.31 -1.57
CA HIS A 547 6.23 6.99 -2.83
C HIS A 547 7.37 6.31 -3.59
N ALA A 548 8.50 6.09 -2.91
CA ALA A 548 9.68 5.43 -3.48
C ALA A 548 9.38 4.01 -3.99
N ARG A 549 8.67 3.21 -3.19
CA ARG A 549 8.22 1.85 -3.58
C ARG A 549 7.35 1.87 -4.82
N THR A 550 6.39 2.78 -4.89
CA THR A 550 5.48 2.87 -6.05
C THR A 550 6.16 3.42 -7.30
N LYS A 551 7.20 4.25 -7.18
CA LYS A 551 8.04 4.63 -8.33
C LYS A 551 8.85 3.45 -8.87
N ALA A 552 9.43 2.61 -8.00
CA ALA A 552 10.11 1.38 -8.41
C ALA A 552 9.17 0.42 -9.15
N LEU A 553 7.94 0.25 -8.64
CA LEU A 553 6.91 -0.56 -9.28
C LEU A 553 6.41 0.03 -10.61
N ALA A 554 6.27 1.36 -10.70
CA ALA A 554 5.91 2.03 -11.95
C ALA A 554 7.00 1.88 -13.03
N GLU A 555 8.30 1.89 -12.66
CA GLU A 555 9.39 1.57 -13.60
C GLU A 555 9.29 0.14 -14.14
N HIS A 556 8.85 -0.84 -13.33
CA HIS A 556 8.57 -2.19 -13.84
C HIS A 556 7.45 -2.21 -14.88
N GLU A 557 6.38 -1.43 -14.69
CA GLU A 557 5.32 -1.29 -15.70
C GLU A 557 5.84 -0.64 -17.00
N CYS A 558 6.79 0.30 -16.90
CA CYS A 558 7.48 0.86 -18.07
C CYS A 558 8.26 -0.21 -18.84
N LEU A 559 8.99 -1.08 -18.13
CA LEU A 559 9.74 -2.19 -18.75
C LEU A 559 8.81 -3.17 -19.47
N LYS A 560 7.65 -3.49 -18.87
CA LYS A 560 6.61 -4.31 -19.52
C LYS A 560 6.08 -3.65 -20.79
N ALA A 561 5.74 -2.37 -20.74
CA ALA A 561 5.26 -1.64 -21.91
C ALA A 561 6.31 -1.59 -23.05
N VAL A 562 7.60 -1.52 -22.70
CA VAL A 562 8.71 -1.60 -23.66
C VAL A 562 8.78 -2.97 -24.32
N ALA A 563 8.63 -4.04 -23.54
CA ALA A 563 8.55 -5.41 -24.05
C ALA A 563 7.33 -5.59 -24.97
N ASP A 564 6.23 -4.92 -24.66
CA ASP A 564 4.99 -4.88 -25.45
C ASP A 564 5.06 -3.93 -26.67
N GLY A 565 6.23 -3.37 -26.96
CA GLY A 565 6.50 -2.62 -28.18
C GLY A 565 6.46 -1.09 -28.05
N LEU A 566 5.93 -0.53 -26.96
CA LEU A 566 5.86 0.92 -26.75
C LEU A 566 7.27 1.52 -26.54
N ASP A 567 7.55 2.69 -27.11
CA ASP A 567 8.79 3.40 -26.82
C ASP A 567 8.64 4.22 -25.54
N VAL A 568 9.21 3.71 -24.43
CA VAL A 568 9.18 4.36 -23.12
C VAL A 568 10.59 4.73 -22.69
N VAL A 569 10.77 5.95 -22.21
CA VAL A 569 12.01 6.45 -21.61
C VAL A 569 11.72 6.95 -20.20
N VAL A 570 12.56 6.61 -19.23
CA VAL A 570 12.38 7.03 -17.83
C VAL A 570 13.36 8.13 -17.46
N VAL A 571 12.89 9.19 -16.83
CA VAL A 571 13.73 10.24 -16.22
C VAL A 571 13.52 10.24 -14.72
N ALA A 572 14.60 10.10 -13.95
CA ALA A 572 14.59 9.99 -12.50
C ALA A 572 15.25 11.23 -11.85
N PRO A 573 14.49 12.32 -11.63
CA PRO A 573 14.97 13.48 -10.89
C PRO A 573 15.04 13.20 -9.38
N THR A 574 15.61 14.16 -8.64
CA THR A 574 15.63 14.16 -7.17
C THR A 574 14.62 15.16 -6.62
N THR A 575 14.82 15.65 -5.38
CA THR A 575 13.94 16.65 -4.79
C THR A 575 13.94 17.94 -5.62
N LEU A 576 12.75 18.32 -6.12
CA LEU A 576 12.60 19.45 -7.03
C LEU A 576 12.64 20.80 -6.30
N VAL A 577 13.20 21.79 -6.98
CA VAL A 577 13.22 23.19 -6.55
C VAL A 577 13.09 24.13 -7.74
N GLY A 578 12.28 25.19 -7.63
CA GLY A 578 12.10 26.18 -8.70
C GLY A 578 10.69 26.79 -8.73
N PRO A 579 10.39 27.61 -9.74
CA PRO A 579 9.13 28.38 -9.83
C PRO A 579 7.91 27.50 -10.11
N PHE A 580 6.71 28.10 -10.05
CA PHE A 580 5.42 27.45 -10.31
C PHE A 580 5.11 26.29 -9.35
N ASP A 581 5.52 26.46 -8.09
CA ASP A 581 5.27 25.54 -6.99
C ASP A 581 3.93 25.89 -6.30
N ASP A 582 2.80 25.56 -6.94
CA ASP A 582 1.49 26.06 -6.54
C ASP A 582 1.08 25.66 -5.11
N ARG A 583 1.39 24.42 -4.75
CA ARG A 583 1.35 23.93 -3.37
C ARG A 583 2.81 23.76 -2.94
N PRO A 584 3.36 24.70 -2.14
CA PRO A 584 4.78 24.70 -1.82
C PRO A 584 5.26 23.31 -1.41
N SER A 585 6.18 22.77 -2.19
CA SER A 585 6.95 21.56 -1.91
C SER A 585 7.66 21.68 -0.56
N ALA A 586 8.27 20.61 -0.05
CA ALA A 586 8.97 20.66 1.23
C ALA A 586 10.05 21.78 1.26
N ILE A 587 10.81 21.93 0.17
CA ILE A 587 11.82 22.99 0.02
C ILE A 587 11.17 24.35 -0.21
N GLY A 588 10.14 24.42 -1.06
CA GLY A 588 9.39 25.66 -1.29
C GLY A 588 8.77 26.20 0.00
N ARG A 589 8.19 25.33 0.82
CA ARG A 589 7.63 25.67 2.13
C ARG A 589 8.69 26.14 3.10
N ALA A 590 9.85 25.47 3.15
CA ALA A 590 10.97 25.91 3.97
C ALA A 590 11.48 27.31 3.56
N LEU A 591 11.55 27.59 2.25
CA LEU A 591 11.90 28.92 1.72
C LEU A 591 10.87 29.98 2.11
N VAL A 592 9.57 29.67 1.97
CA VAL A 592 8.46 30.56 2.37
C VAL A 592 8.51 30.84 3.88
N ASP A 593 8.71 29.80 4.70
CA ASP A 593 8.78 29.95 6.16
C ASP A 593 10.04 30.69 6.61
N HIS A 594 11.18 30.49 5.93
CA HIS A 594 12.39 31.26 6.16
C HIS A 594 12.16 32.74 5.87
N ALA A 595 11.65 33.08 4.68
CA ALA A 595 11.39 34.45 4.26
C ALA A 595 10.41 35.17 5.20
N ASN A 596 9.42 34.45 5.73
CA ASN A 596 8.45 34.96 6.69
C ASN A 596 8.91 34.86 8.16
N GLY A 597 10.10 34.33 8.44
CA GLY A 597 10.68 34.19 9.79
C GLY A 597 9.96 33.19 10.69
N ARG A 598 9.27 32.23 10.07
CA ARG A 598 8.61 31.12 10.74
C ARG A 598 9.54 29.91 10.87
N LEU A 599 10.60 29.83 10.05
CA LEU A 599 11.64 28.81 10.18
C LEU A 599 12.55 29.15 11.38
N ARG A 600 12.39 28.43 12.50
CA ARG A 600 13.12 28.72 13.76
C ARG A 600 14.31 27.80 14.04
N ALA A 601 14.34 26.63 13.42
CA ALA A 601 15.38 25.63 13.61
C ALA A 601 15.58 24.80 12.34
N PHE A 602 16.76 24.20 12.19
CA PHE A 602 17.10 23.32 11.08
C PHE A 602 17.96 22.14 11.55
N ALA A 603 17.93 21.05 10.79
CA ALA A 603 18.80 19.90 11.00
C ALA A 603 20.04 20.01 10.10
N ARG A 604 21.22 19.62 10.60
CA ARG A 604 22.43 19.51 9.77
C ARG A 604 22.29 18.35 8.77
N GLY A 605 22.88 18.51 7.59
CA GLY A 605 22.87 17.48 6.53
C GLY A 605 23.13 18.07 5.15
N ALA A 606 22.80 17.32 4.12
CA ALA A 606 22.81 17.76 2.72
C ALA A 606 21.66 17.13 1.95
N LEU A 607 21.21 17.80 0.89
CA LEU A 607 20.13 17.38 0.02
C LEU A 607 20.61 17.38 -1.43
N LEU A 608 20.32 16.30 -2.14
CA LEU A 608 20.51 16.25 -3.58
C LEU A 608 19.27 16.84 -4.25
N LEU A 609 19.44 17.96 -4.95
CA LEU A 609 18.35 18.76 -5.50
C LEU A 609 18.42 18.77 -7.04
N THR A 610 17.25 18.80 -7.67
CA THR A 610 17.10 19.02 -9.11
C THR A 610 16.30 20.29 -9.33
N SER A 611 16.87 21.27 -10.03
CA SER A 611 16.15 22.43 -10.54
C SER A 611 15.01 21.97 -11.44
N THR A 612 13.83 22.56 -11.29
CA THR A 612 12.71 22.28 -12.21
C THR A 612 13.06 22.59 -13.67
N ARG A 613 13.94 23.56 -13.92
CA ARG A 613 14.48 23.85 -15.26
C ARG A 613 15.24 22.65 -15.81
N ASP A 614 16.20 22.14 -15.03
CA ASP A 614 17.03 20.99 -15.39
C ASP A 614 16.18 19.73 -15.59
N ALA A 615 15.21 19.50 -14.69
CA ALA A 615 14.28 18.40 -14.83
C ALA A 615 13.49 18.53 -16.14
N VAL A 616 12.95 19.70 -16.47
CA VAL A 616 12.20 19.91 -17.73
C VAL A 616 13.09 19.69 -18.95
N GLU A 617 14.27 20.30 -19.00
CA GLU A 617 15.19 20.13 -20.15
C GLU A 617 15.63 18.67 -20.29
N ALA A 618 15.85 17.94 -19.20
CA ALA A 618 16.09 16.50 -19.24
C ALA A 618 14.91 15.70 -19.80
N HIS A 619 13.66 16.05 -19.46
CA HIS A 619 12.48 15.37 -20.02
C HIS A 619 12.34 15.66 -21.52
N LEU A 620 12.54 16.91 -21.94
CA LEU A 620 12.52 17.27 -23.36
C LEU A 620 13.64 16.57 -24.14
N ALA A 621 14.84 16.53 -23.58
CA ALA A 621 15.97 15.84 -24.18
C ALA A 621 15.75 14.32 -24.21
N ALA A 622 15.16 13.71 -23.19
CA ALA A 622 14.76 12.31 -23.19
C ALA A 622 13.72 11.99 -24.29
N MET A 623 12.77 12.90 -24.53
CA MET A 623 11.81 12.74 -25.63
C MET A 623 12.49 12.75 -27.01
N ARG A 624 13.52 13.57 -27.19
CA ARG A 624 14.25 13.72 -28.48
C ARG A 624 15.31 12.64 -28.68
N ASN A 625 16.17 12.47 -27.68
CA ASN A 625 17.45 11.76 -27.78
C ASN A 625 17.49 10.48 -26.92
N GLY A 626 16.50 10.28 -26.05
CA GLY A 626 16.46 9.13 -25.16
C GLY A 626 16.39 7.81 -25.92
N ARG A 627 17.11 6.81 -25.41
CA ARG A 627 17.06 5.44 -25.94
C ARG A 627 15.87 4.69 -25.35
N LYS A 628 15.14 3.98 -26.21
CA LYS A 628 13.98 3.14 -25.82
C LYS A 628 14.36 2.20 -24.66
N GLY A 629 13.52 2.14 -23.65
CA GLY A 629 13.68 1.27 -22.48
C GLY A 629 14.78 1.69 -21.51
N GLN A 630 15.42 2.85 -21.72
CA GLN A 630 16.46 3.34 -20.82
C GLN A 630 15.90 4.30 -19.77
N LYS A 631 16.58 4.29 -18.62
CA LYS A 631 16.47 5.30 -17.56
C LYS A 631 17.59 6.33 -17.69
N TYR A 632 17.34 7.53 -17.18
CA TYR A 632 18.31 8.62 -17.00
C TYR A 632 18.13 9.26 -15.62
N VAL A 633 19.16 9.21 -14.79
CA VAL A 633 19.24 9.90 -13.49
C VAL A 633 19.63 11.36 -13.73
N VAL A 634 18.89 12.29 -13.11
CA VAL A 634 19.15 13.73 -13.26
C VAL A 634 19.16 14.45 -11.92
N ALA A 635 20.27 15.12 -11.63
CA ALA A 635 20.46 15.93 -10.43
C ALA A 635 21.16 17.23 -10.82
N THR A 636 20.85 18.32 -10.11
CA THR A 636 21.51 19.61 -10.32
C THR A 636 22.73 19.71 -9.42
N GLU A 637 22.53 19.57 -8.11
CA GLU A 637 23.60 19.80 -7.13
C GLU A 637 23.30 19.10 -5.80
N LEU A 638 24.35 18.59 -5.15
CA LEU A 638 24.29 18.17 -3.75
C LEU A 638 24.61 19.37 -2.86
N VAL A 639 23.61 19.89 -2.17
CA VAL A 639 23.72 21.14 -1.40
C VAL A 639 23.66 20.85 0.10
N SER A 640 24.60 21.40 0.87
CA SER A 640 24.52 21.30 2.33
C SER A 640 23.34 22.12 2.87
N ILE A 641 22.78 21.76 4.02
CA ILE A 641 21.69 22.57 4.61
C ILE A 641 22.18 23.99 4.95
N ASP A 642 23.46 24.16 5.30
CA ASP A 642 24.04 25.48 5.56
C ASP A 642 24.12 26.33 4.27
N ASP A 643 24.51 25.74 3.14
CA ASP A 643 24.51 26.42 1.84
C ASP A 643 23.07 26.74 1.38
N LEU A 644 22.13 25.81 1.58
CA LEU A 644 20.72 26.03 1.27
C LEU A 644 20.14 27.21 2.07
N LEU A 645 20.44 27.29 3.36
CA LEU A 645 20.04 28.42 4.20
C LEU A 645 20.73 29.73 3.78
N SER A 646 21.98 29.67 3.33
CA SER A 646 22.69 30.83 2.77
C SER A 646 21.98 31.33 1.51
N PHE A 647 21.57 30.43 0.61
CA PHE A 647 20.77 30.80 -0.56
C PHE A 647 19.41 31.41 -0.18
N PHE A 648 18.76 30.91 0.88
CA PHE A 648 17.51 31.48 1.38
C PHE A 648 17.71 32.89 1.96
N GLU A 649 18.78 33.11 2.74
CA GLU A 649 19.15 34.41 3.30
C GLU A 649 19.46 35.41 2.20
N GLU A 650 20.24 35.03 1.19
CA GLU A 650 20.51 35.87 0.03
C GLU A 650 19.25 36.24 -0.76
N ALA A 651 18.35 35.28 -1.00
CA ALA A 651 17.13 35.52 -1.77
C ALA A 651 16.13 36.43 -1.02
N SER A 652 16.07 36.31 0.31
CA SER A 652 15.07 36.96 1.16
C SER A 652 15.56 38.17 1.97
N ALA A 653 16.88 38.41 2.02
CA ALA A 653 17.55 39.31 2.97
C ALA A 653 17.22 39.04 4.45
N ARG A 654 16.72 37.84 4.77
CA ARG A 654 16.37 37.45 6.14
C ARG A 654 17.43 36.54 6.74
N ARG A 655 17.91 36.91 7.92
CA ARG A 655 18.96 36.17 8.64
C ARG A 655 18.58 34.71 8.88
N ARG A 656 19.59 33.84 8.80
CA ARG A 656 19.50 32.42 9.16
C ARG A 656 18.82 32.16 10.52
N PRO A 657 18.10 31.04 10.67
CA PRO A 657 17.58 30.60 11.96
C PRO A 657 18.70 30.40 12.99
N PRO A 658 18.50 30.79 14.26
CA PRO A 658 19.56 30.76 15.27
C PRO A 658 19.87 29.37 15.84
N PHE A 659 18.98 28.38 15.64
CA PHE A 659 19.10 27.06 16.28
C PHE A 659 19.37 25.95 15.25
N ALA A 660 20.58 25.38 15.32
CA ALA A 660 20.92 24.12 14.64
C ALA A 660 20.62 22.94 15.58
N VAL A 661 19.82 21.98 15.13
CA VAL A 661 19.54 20.74 15.87
C VAL A 661 20.64 19.71 15.54
N PRO A 662 21.36 19.17 16.54
CA PRO A 662 22.33 18.10 16.31
C PRO A 662 21.69 16.89 15.62
N ALA A 663 22.38 16.32 14.62
CA ALA A 663 21.86 15.22 13.79
C ALA A 663 21.43 13.99 14.63
N LEU A 664 22.11 13.71 15.74
CA LEU A 664 21.76 12.63 16.66
C LEU A 664 20.40 12.84 17.33
N LEU A 665 20.07 14.08 17.69
CA LEU A 665 18.77 14.40 18.29
C LEU A 665 17.65 14.34 17.25
N ALA A 666 17.91 14.76 16.01
CA ALA A 666 16.95 14.67 14.89
C ALA A 666 16.54 13.23 14.52
N ARG A 667 17.24 12.21 15.03
CA ARG A 667 16.92 10.78 14.85
C ARG A 667 15.96 10.24 15.90
N THR A 668 15.68 11.00 16.97
CA THR A 668 14.71 10.58 17.99
C THR A 668 13.29 10.88 17.53
N SER A 669 12.35 9.96 17.75
CA SER A 669 10.93 10.17 17.46
C SER A 669 10.38 11.41 18.19
N LEU A 670 10.97 11.78 19.33
CA LEU A 670 10.65 12.97 20.12
C LEU A 670 11.11 14.28 19.45
N ALA A 671 12.32 14.37 18.91
CA ALA A 671 12.77 15.56 18.18
C ALA A 671 12.06 15.71 16.83
N GLN A 672 11.67 14.59 16.19
CA GLN A 672 10.87 14.58 14.96
C GLN A 672 9.44 15.06 15.24
N LYS A 673 8.84 14.63 16.35
CA LYS A 673 7.55 15.15 16.85
C LYS A 673 7.65 16.61 17.28
N LEU A 674 8.74 17.04 17.91
CA LEU A 674 8.97 18.44 18.34
C LEU A 674 9.26 19.37 17.15
N ALA A 675 9.94 18.90 16.11
CA ALA A 675 10.14 19.63 14.86
C ALA A 675 8.82 19.79 14.09
N ALA A 676 7.99 18.75 14.06
CA ALA A 676 6.62 18.83 13.55
C ALA A 676 5.72 19.75 14.40
N ALA A 677 5.89 19.76 15.73
CA ALA A 677 5.09 20.58 16.64
C ALA A 677 5.49 22.07 16.65
N ARG A 678 6.77 22.41 16.38
CA ARG A 678 7.26 23.80 16.40
C ARG A 678 7.21 24.51 15.04
N MET A 679 6.96 23.79 13.95
CA MET A 679 6.68 24.36 12.62
C MET A 679 5.18 24.72 12.42
N LEU A 680 4.34 24.52 13.44
CA LEU A 680 2.90 24.84 13.55
C LEU A 680 2.09 24.83 12.23
N GLY A 681 1.44 23.68 11.97
CA GLY A 681 0.21 23.61 11.17
C GLY A 681 0.19 22.51 10.10
N GLY A 682 0.11 21.25 10.53
CA GLY A 682 -0.16 20.10 9.63
C GLY A 682 0.79 18.93 9.84
N GLU A 683 0.27 17.72 9.65
CA GLU A 683 1.04 16.48 9.61
C GLU A 683 2.25 16.60 8.67
N ARG A 684 3.27 15.75 8.92
CA ARG A 684 4.48 15.61 8.08
C ARG A 684 4.12 15.82 6.61
N PRO A 685 4.75 16.75 5.86
CA PRO A 685 4.62 16.76 4.41
C PRO A 685 5.09 15.37 3.93
N PRO A 686 4.19 14.54 3.41
CA PRO A 686 4.58 13.18 3.13
C PRO A 686 5.53 13.19 1.93
N GLY A 687 6.60 12.39 2.01
CA GLY A 687 7.68 12.38 1.03
C GLY A 687 8.99 13.07 1.46
N ALA A 688 9.09 13.67 2.66
CA ALA A 688 10.39 14.09 3.18
C ALA A 688 11.29 12.86 3.46
N PRO A 689 12.48 12.74 2.84
CA PRO A 689 13.37 11.60 3.06
C PRO A 689 13.82 11.54 4.52
N ALA A 690 13.99 10.32 5.04
CA ALA A 690 14.62 10.13 6.35
C ALA A 690 16.06 10.69 6.32
N PRO A 691 16.56 11.31 7.41
CA PRO A 691 17.92 11.79 7.44
C PRO A 691 18.89 10.61 7.30
N ALA A 692 19.53 10.50 6.13
CA ALA A 692 20.57 9.52 5.86
C ALA A 692 21.81 9.81 6.71
N SER A 693 22.55 8.76 7.08
CA SER A 693 23.84 8.86 7.79
C SER A 693 24.92 9.52 6.93
N SER A 694 24.79 9.47 5.60
CA SER A 694 25.68 10.11 4.62
C SER A 694 24.91 10.80 3.49
N PRO A 695 25.45 11.87 2.88
CA PRO A 695 24.81 12.57 1.76
C PRO A 695 24.67 11.65 0.54
N ARG A 696 23.46 11.56 -0.02
CA ARG A 696 23.24 10.83 -1.27
C ARG A 696 23.90 11.56 -2.44
N ARG A 697 24.66 10.83 -3.25
CA ARG A 697 25.25 11.32 -4.51
C ARG A 697 24.57 10.63 -5.68
N ALA A 698 24.49 11.29 -6.83
CA ALA A 698 24.04 10.71 -8.08
C ALA A 698 25.12 10.89 -9.15
N ASP A 699 25.23 9.91 -10.04
CA ASP A 699 26.00 10.00 -11.27
C ASP A 699 25.06 10.38 -12.42
N THR A 700 25.26 11.57 -13.00
CA THR A 700 24.49 12.10 -14.13
C THR A 700 25.18 11.89 -15.48
N SER A 701 26.33 11.22 -15.51
CA SER A 701 27.19 11.13 -16.69
C SER A 701 26.48 10.49 -17.90
N LYS A 702 25.54 9.56 -17.67
CA LYS A 702 24.76 8.97 -18.76
C LYS A 702 23.79 9.98 -19.39
N ALA A 703 23.09 10.75 -18.57
CA ALA A 703 22.20 11.82 -19.04
C ALA A 703 23.01 12.90 -19.79
N GLU A 704 24.19 13.26 -19.30
CA GLU A 704 25.08 14.21 -19.97
C GLU A 704 25.51 13.70 -21.36
N ARG A 705 26.01 12.46 -21.45
CA ARG A 705 26.50 11.90 -22.72
C ARG A 705 25.41 11.64 -23.75
N GLU A 706 24.24 11.14 -23.33
CA GLU A 706 23.20 10.66 -24.26
C GLU A 706 22.09 11.67 -24.50
N LEU A 707 21.76 12.50 -23.50
CA LEU A 707 20.72 13.51 -23.64
C LEU A 707 21.30 14.90 -23.92
N GLY A 708 22.59 15.12 -23.65
CA GLY A 708 23.17 16.46 -23.61
C GLY A 708 22.71 17.24 -22.38
N PHE A 709 22.38 16.54 -21.30
CA PHE A 709 21.98 17.17 -20.03
C PHE A 709 23.12 18.02 -19.48
N VAL A 710 22.85 19.27 -19.11
CA VAL A 710 23.84 20.15 -18.47
C VAL A 710 23.20 20.72 -17.21
N PRO A 711 23.62 20.26 -16.02
CA PRO A 711 23.14 20.79 -14.75
C PRO A 711 23.35 22.31 -14.65
N THR A 712 22.35 23.03 -14.14
CA THR A 712 22.51 24.43 -13.73
C THR A 712 22.96 24.50 -12.27
N CYS A 713 22.68 25.59 -11.54
CA CYS A 713 22.99 25.70 -10.11
C CYS A 713 21.72 25.85 -9.27
N VAL A 714 21.69 25.23 -8.10
CA VAL A 714 20.51 25.26 -7.22
C VAL A 714 20.21 26.67 -6.72
N ARG A 715 21.26 27.48 -6.50
CA ARG A 715 21.12 28.89 -6.12
C ARG A 715 20.19 29.65 -7.08
N SER A 716 20.34 29.48 -8.38
CA SER A 716 19.48 30.13 -9.37
C SER A 716 18.02 29.67 -9.28
N ALA A 717 17.79 28.37 -9.04
CA ALA A 717 16.46 27.81 -8.88
C ALA A 717 15.75 28.34 -7.62
N ILE A 718 16.49 28.58 -6.54
CA ILE A 718 15.95 29.24 -5.33
C ILE A 718 15.53 30.68 -5.60
N TYR A 719 16.31 31.42 -6.38
CA TYR A 719 15.96 32.79 -6.77
C TYR A 719 14.69 32.82 -7.63
N ASP A 720 14.61 31.93 -8.63
CA ASP A 720 13.42 31.81 -9.48
C ASP A 720 12.17 31.41 -8.65
N ALA A 721 12.31 30.49 -7.71
CA ALA A 721 11.25 30.09 -6.78
C ALA A 721 10.81 31.25 -5.89
N TYR A 722 11.75 31.99 -5.30
CA TYR A 722 11.45 33.15 -4.46
C TYR A 722 10.71 34.25 -5.23
N ALA A 723 11.19 34.57 -6.44
CA ALA A 723 10.55 35.55 -7.31
C ALA A 723 9.12 35.14 -7.67
N ASP A 724 8.88 33.85 -7.89
CA ASP A 724 7.54 33.32 -8.14
C ASP A 724 6.62 33.40 -6.92
N PHE A 725 7.12 33.00 -5.75
CA PHE A 725 6.36 33.14 -4.50
C PHE A 725 6.06 34.60 -4.15
N PHE A 726 6.97 35.53 -4.47
CA PHE A 726 6.74 36.96 -4.29
C PHE A 726 5.62 37.46 -5.19
N ARG A 727 5.63 37.12 -6.49
CA ARG A 727 4.55 37.46 -7.43
C ARG A 727 3.18 36.94 -6.99
N ARG A 728 3.17 35.85 -6.22
CA ARG A 728 1.97 35.21 -5.66
C ARG A 728 1.66 35.67 -4.23
N ALA A 729 2.36 36.69 -3.72
CA ALA A 729 2.21 37.27 -2.39
C ALA A 729 2.36 36.26 -1.22
N LEU A 730 3.21 35.24 -1.40
CA LEU A 730 3.51 34.24 -0.37
C LEU A 730 4.75 34.58 0.48
N VAL A 731 5.64 35.43 -0.05
CA VAL A 731 6.84 35.93 0.63
C VAL A 731 6.94 37.45 0.51
N PRO A 732 7.63 38.14 1.45
CA PRO A 732 7.85 39.58 1.36
C PRO A 732 8.77 39.95 0.18
N GLU A 733 8.93 41.25 -0.06
CA GLU A 733 9.96 41.75 -1.00
C GLU A 733 11.36 41.42 -0.46
N GLY A 734 12.24 40.96 -1.35
CA GLY A 734 13.63 40.60 -1.05
C GLY A 734 14.54 40.75 -2.26
N PRO A 735 15.87 40.54 -2.14
CA PRO A 735 16.80 40.70 -3.26
C PRO A 735 16.42 39.92 -4.51
N ALA A 736 15.94 38.68 -4.38
CA ALA A 736 15.51 37.86 -5.51
C ALA A 736 14.17 38.31 -6.14
N SER A 737 13.39 39.17 -5.47
CA SER A 737 12.15 39.71 -6.04
C SER A 737 12.38 40.78 -7.12
N ARG A 738 13.57 41.40 -7.13
CA ARG A 738 13.92 42.52 -8.02
C ARG A 738 14.61 42.08 -9.31
N GLY A 739 15.02 40.82 -9.40
CA GLY A 739 15.69 40.26 -10.56
C GLY A 739 15.22 38.83 -10.82
N ALA A 740 14.36 38.66 -11.83
CA ALA A 740 14.17 37.37 -12.47
C ALA A 740 14.07 37.59 -13.98
N HIS A 741 15.09 37.12 -14.69
CA HIS A 741 15.02 36.80 -16.12
C HIS A 741 14.04 35.63 -16.30
N VAL A 742 12.75 35.91 -16.21
CA VAL A 742 11.72 35.08 -16.81
C VAL A 742 11.03 35.99 -17.80
N ALA A 743 11.38 35.79 -19.08
CA ALA A 743 10.74 36.46 -20.19
C ALA A 743 9.22 36.41 -19.99
N ARG A 744 8.59 37.59 -19.97
CA ARG A 744 7.14 37.68 -20.15
C ARG A 744 6.78 37.01 -21.48
N PRO A 745 5.62 36.31 -21.54
CA PRO A 745 5.21 35.53 -22.70
C PRO A 745 5.15 36.35 -24.00
#